data_AF-A0AAD6VZF1-F1
#
_entry.id   AF-A0AAD6VZF1-F1
#
_cell.length_a   1.000
_cell.length_b   1.000
_cell.length_c   1.000
_cell.angle_alpha   90.00
_cell.angle_beta   90.00
_cell.angle_gamma   90.00
#
_symmetry.space_group_name_H-M   'P 1'
#
loop_
_entity.id
_entity.type
_entity.pdbx_description
1 polymer ?
#
loop_
_entity_poly.entity_id
_entity_poly.type
_entity_poly.pdbx_seq_one_letter_code
_entity_poly.pdbx_strand_id
1 'polypeptide(L)'
;MSSCYTPHISPYFPISTSVLLFGVLIIIVRFAYIVTITGESCNLGGFCFLPENFNFVIAGTGTGFSTANRAVESTSAGPSQPYLYTSKDWIKAVHFYSDIFHDLVSEGYLSAISKTLCVETPNGEDVFALKEIGILDSIGIYQKASKPLVISSKENRWPFDENSFDFIFSGGDRLDKASQKRPLDLTVSEIQRTLKPEGFFVVHVSAKDNYSFNSFLDLFNSCKLIKSLDIEGYNSSLPFIREIVLQKKGGSEILRKGSDGNSENTCSVPGYKRDLVRNAESLIKEEPLKPWITLKRNIKNIKYLPAMADISFKSRYVYVDVGARSYGSSIGSWFKKQYPKQNRTFDVYAIEADKAFYEEYRVKKGVKLLPYAAWVRNETLRFEINHDPGKKVNDKARGMGRIQPVKSDSSSESFNGEVNEIEGFDFAEWLKSTVTEKDFVVMKMDVEGTEFDLIPRLFETGAICLIDEIFLECHYIAHRMGACCSRESYGNGVDVEDAVADREQEDDEEDDAIIGDYGARVRLYGASKYTSMYTQQGRKVTNQDAMTVWEEFAGDKDMLFCGVFDGHGPYGHKVARHVRDTLPSRLSSAIRASQNNSFKRRDNKGKGKNSDDVNENQGDEDSGDYDDSSSLLLSSWETSFIKSFKEMDEELSLDASIDSFCSGTTAVSVIKEGNNLIIANLGDSRAILCSRGPKNQLVPVQLTVDLKPNITSEAERIKNSNGRVLALDQEPEVFRVWMPDEDCPGLAMARAFGDFCLKDYGLISTPEVSYRRLTDKDEFVVLATDGVWDVLTNYEVVKIVAYARKRSMAAKLVVKYAVRAWKIKYPGCKVDDCAVICLFLKNRTLLTRSFSELTQVSVNHSELEACSDVSLAKLENYSEVSRASLNHSEIAAVPRRFRSKKRGEISENAKTYLNSDENDCPPARLDKVTSSGKFPRLRNVLSRRKSTKDHEAVEAW
;
A
#
# COMPACT_ATOMS: atom_id res chain seq x y z
N MET A 1 7.71 -35.53 73.64
CA MET A 1 7.18 -36.77 74.25
C MET A 1 7.00 -37.79 73.15
N SER A 2 7.47 -39.00 73.41
CA SER A 2 7.25 -40.26 72.68
C SER A 2 7.96 -40.46 71.34
N SER A 3 9.22 -40.88 71.51
CA SER A 3 10.00 -41.82 70.71
C SER A 3 9.28 -43.16 70.47
N CYS A 4 9.74 -43.91 69.45
CA CYS A 4 10.00 -45.37 69.39
C CYS A 4 9.60 -45.92 68.00
N TYR A 5 10.35 -46.76 67.27
CA TYR A 5 11.63 -47.45 67.43
C TYR A 5 12.11 -47.92 66.03
N THR A 6 13.40 -48.22 65.95
CA THR A 6 14.28 -48.57 64.81
C THR A 6 14.15 -50.05 64.33
N PRO A 7 15.15 -50.66 63.64
CA PRO A 7 15.58 -50.56 62.22
C PRO A 7 15.61 -51.97 61.54
N HIS A 8 15.97 -52.12 60.25
CA HIS A 8 16.81 -53.23 59.70
C HIS A 8 16.86 -53.31 58.15
N ILE A 9 18.08 -53.11 57.62
CA ILE A 9 18.86 -53.96 56.67
C ILE A 9 18.11 -54.95 55.75
N SER A 10 18.28 -54.81 54.41
CA SER A 10 18.44 -55.95 53.46
C SER A 10 18.77 -55.51 52.01
N PRO A 11 19.16 -56.41 51.08
CA PRO A 11 20.43 -56.31 50.34
C PRO A 11 20.26 -56.21 48.81
N TYR A 12 21.37 -55.95 48.13
CA TYR A 12 21.53 -56.12 46.68
C TYR A 12 21.68 -57.61 46.30
N PHE A 13 20.91 -58.10 45.32
CA PHE A 13 21.23 -59.14 44.30
C PHE A 13 20.04 -59.23 43.28
N PRO A 14 20.17 -59.79 42.05
CA PRO A 14 19.94 -59.07 40.79
C PRO A 14 18.72 -59.55 39.97
N ILE A 15 18.08 -58.63 39.24
CA ILE A 15 16.82 -58.84 38.47
C ILE A 15 17.06 -59.46 37.06
N SER A 16 18.29 -59.83 36.70
CA SER A 16 18.61 -60.19 35.30
C SER A 16 18.16 -61.60 34.86
N THR A 17 17.83 -62.52 35.78
CA THR A 17 17.52 -63.92 35.41
C THR A 17 16.04 -64.20 35.12
N SER A 18 15.10 -63.40 35.64
CA SER A 18 13.66 -63.67 35.48
C SER A 18 13.08 -63.24 34.13
N VAL A 19 13.68 -62.25 33.45
CA VAL A 19 13.18 -61.76 32.15
C VAL A 19 13.60 -62.68 31.00
N LEU A 20 14.79 -63.27 31.08
CA LEU A 20 15.27 -64.25 30.11
C LEU A 20 14.49 -65.57 30.19
N LEU A 21 14.09 -66.01 31.38
CA LEU A 21 13.27 -67.21 31.56
C LEU A 21 11.84 -67.04 31.00
N PHE A 22 11.27 -65.83 31.05
CA PHE A 22 9.94 -65.54 30.48
C PHE A 22 9.95 -65.53 28.94
N GLY A 23 11.01 -64.98 28.32
CA GLY A 23 11.19 -65.00 26.87
C GLY A 23 11.39 -66.41 26.30
N VAL A 24 12.15 -67.25 27.01
CA VAL A 24 12.37 -68.65 26.62
C VAL A 24 11.08 -69.48 26.78
N LEU A 25 10.27 -69.22 27.81
CA LEU A 25 8.97 -69.89 28.01
C LEU A 25 8.00 -69.61 26.85
N ILE A 26 7.95 -68.36 26.35
CA ILE A 26 7.07 -67.98 25.23
C ILE A 26 7.49 -68.68 23.93
N ILE A 27 8.80 -68.80 23.69
CA ILE A 27 9.32 -69.49 22.50
C ILE A 27 9.04 -71.00 22.57
N ILE A 28 9.18 -71.61 23.75
CA ILE A 28 8.88 -73.04 23.95
C ILE A 28 7.38 -73.31 23.80
N VAL A 29 6.50 -72.44 24.31
CA VAL A 29 5.05 -72.59 24.18
C VAL A 29 4.59 -72.41 22.72
N ARG A 30 5.18 -71.47 21.96
CA ARG A 30 4.90 -71.33 20.52
C ARG A 30 5.43 -72.51 19.70
N PHE A 31 6.61 -73.03 20.03
CA PHE A 31 7.19 -74.20 19.36
C PHE A 31 6.36 -75.47 19.64
N ALA A 32 5.91 -75.66 20.88
CA ALA A 32 5.02 -76.76 21.24
C ALA A 32 3.65 -76.66 20.56
N TYR A 33 3.10 -75.45 20.40
CA TYR A 33 1.84 -75.20 19.69
C TYR A 33 1.92 -75.57 18.20
N ILE A 34 3.05 -75.26 17.54
CA ILE A 34 3.28 -75.60 16.13
C ILE A 34 3.46 -77.13 15.97
N VAL A 35 4.30 -77.76 16.79
CA VAL A 35 4.59 -79.21 16.65
C VAL A 35 3.39 -80.10 16.98
N THR A 36 2.50 -79.69 17.89
CA THR A 36 1.35 -80.52 18.32
C THR A 36 0.09 -80.37 17.45
N ILE A 37 -0.07 -79.28 16.71
CA ILE A 37 -1.26 -79.06 15.86
C ILE A 37 -0.99 -79.28 14.37
N THR A 38 0.23 -79.08 13.86
CA THR A 38 0.50 -79.17 12.41
C THR A 38 1.21 -80.45 11.95
N GLY A 39 1.60 -81.35 12.85
CA GLY A 39 1.81 -82.76 12.51
C GLY A 39 2.88 -83.14 11.48
N GLU A 40 3.88 -82.32 11.16
CA GLU A 40 5.04 -82.75 10.33
C GLU A 40 6.38 -82.14 10.79
N SER A 41 7.46 -82.91 10.61
CA SER A 41 8.81 -82.71 11.17
C SER A 41 9.71 -81.81 10.32
N CYS A 42 10.29 -80.76 10.92
CA CYS A 42 11.32 -79.93 10.30
C CYS A 42 12.71 -80.58 10.37
N ASN A 43 13.34 -80.85 9.23
CA ASN A 43 14.78 -81.10 9.14
C ASN A 43 15.53 -79.85 8.68
N LEU A 44 16.69 -79.61 9.30
CA LEU A 44 17.55 -78.44 9.09
C LEU A 44 18.03 -78.31 7.64
N GLY A 45 17.61 -77.25 6.96
CA GLY A 45 18.23 -76.80 5.70
C GLY A 45 17.28 -75.97 4.83
N GLY A 46 17.18 -74.67 5.11
CA GLY A 46 16.44 -73.70 4.28
C GLY A 46 15.09 -73.32 4.87
N PHE A 47 14.91 -72.03 5.17
CA PHE A 47 13.67 -71.43 5.63
C PHE A 47 12.53 -71.66 4.61
N CYS A 48 11.42 -72.26 5.05
CA CYS A 48 10.21 -72.46 4.24
C CYS A 48 9.32 -71.19 4.25
N PHE A 49 9.12 -70.54 3.11
CA PHE A 49 8.02 -69.60 2.85
C PHE A 49 7.60 -69.64 1.37
N LEU A 50 6.70 -70.56 1.00
CA LEU A 50 5.76 -70.43 -0.12
C LEU A 50 4.56 -71.36 0.13
N PRO A 51 3.30 -70.90 0.09
CA PRO A 51 2.16 -71.76 -0.18
C PRO A 51 2.02 -71.91 -1.70
N GLU A 52 2.19 -73.14 -2.18
CA GLU A 52 1.73 -73.56 -3.50
C GLU A 52 0.19 -73.48 -3.56
N ASN A 53 -0.34 -72.71 -4.50
CA ASN A 53 -1.61 -73.00 -5.17
C ASN A 53 -1.74 -72.17 -6.45
N PHE A 54 -1.03 -72.57 -7.51
CA PHE A 54 -1.45 -72.34 -8.90
C PHE A 54 -0.99 -73.53 -9.77
N ASN A 55 -1.96 -74.33 -10.21
CA ASN A 55 -1.75 -75.52 -11.04
C ASN A 55 -1.14 -75.18 -12.41
N PHE A 56 -0.02 -75.83 -12.73
CA PHE A 56 0.47 -76.02 -14.09
C PHE A 56 -0.36 -77.13 -14.78
N VAL A 57 -0.92 -76.86 -15.96
CA VAL A 57 -1.33 -77.90 -16.91
C VAL A 57 -0.35 -77.87 -18.09
N ILE A 58 0.52 -78.86 -18.14
CA ILE A 58 1.31 -79.22 -19.32
C ILE A 58 0.43 -80.15 -20.18
N ALA A 59 0.30 -79.84 -21.47
CA ALA A 59 -0.43 -80.66 -22.43
C ALA A 59 0.32 -82.00 -22.68
N GLY A 60 -0.39 -83.12 -22.52
CA GLY A 60 0.10 -84.44 -22.88
C GLY A 60 -0.96 -85.53 -22.73
N THR A 61 -1.60 -85.86 -23.87
CA THR A 61 -2.37 -87.08 -24.18
C THR A 61 -3.71 -87.34 -23.47
N GLY A 62 -4.75 -87.58 -24.29
CA GLY A 62 -5.83 -88.52 -23.93
C GLY A 62 -7.22 -87.94 -23.70
N THR A 63 -8.02 -87.94 -24.78
CA THR A 63 -9.46 -88.30 -24.80
C THR A 63 -10.48 -87.49 -23.95
N GLY A 64 -11.38 -86.81 -24.66
CA GLY A 64 -12.81 -87.01 -24.46
C GLY A 64 -13.61 -85.92 -23.73
N PHE A 65 -14.56 -85.36 -24.48
CA PHE A 65 -15.84 -84.76 -24.07
C PHE A 65 -16.02 -83.23 -24.00
N SER A 66 -16.75 -82.78 -25.02
CA SER A 66 -17.55 -81.57 -25.27
C SER A 66 -18.38 -81.08 -24.08
N THR A 67 -18.65 -79.77 -23.87
CA THR A 67 -19.56 -78.85 -24.63
C THR A 67 -19.56 -77.49 -23.86
N ALA A 68 -19.78 -76.27 -24.37
CA ALA A 68 -20.00 -75.68 -25.68
C ALA A 68 -19.92 -74.13 -25.57
N ASN A 69 -19.27 -73.49 -26.57
CA ASN A 69 -19.56 -72.21 -27.26
C ASN A 69 -19.66 -70.87 -26.45
N ARG A 70 -19.17 -69.70 -26.91
CA ARG A 70 -18.92 -69.22 -28.29
C ARG A 70 -18.03 -67.95 -28.31
N ALA A 71 -16.97 -68.01 -29.12
CA ALA A 71 -16.30 -67.00 -29.98
C ALA A 71 -16.19 -65.51 -29.57
N VAL A 72 -14.94 -65.00 -29.52
CA VAL A 72 -14.49 -63.81 -30.30
C VAL A 72 -13.04 -64.03 -30.73
N GLU A 73 -12.77 -63.63 -31.98
CA GLU A 73 -11.60 -63.87 -32.82
C GLU A 73 -10.28 -63.25 -32.35
N SER A 74 -9.20 -63.90 -32.79
CA SER A 74 -7.81 -63.48 -32.72
C SER A 74 -7.48 -62.34 -33.67
N THR A 75 -6.81 -61.29 -33.19
CA THR A 75 -5.89 -60.50 -34.02
C THR A 75 -4.64 -60.09 -33.24
N SER A 76 -3.50 -60.59 -33.73
CA SER A 76 -2.12 -60.12 -33.60
C SER A 76 -1.53 -59.90 -32.21
N ALA A 77 -0.73 -60.88 -31.78
CA ALA A 77 0.30 -60.73 -30.78
C ALA A 77 1.35 -59.67 -31.21
N GLY A 78 1.60 -58.71 -30.32
CA GLY A 78 2.80 -57.86 -30.28
C GLY A 78 3.55 -58.12 -28.95
N PRO A 79 4.85 -57.82 -28.86
CA PRO A 79 5.82 -58.66 -28.15
C PRO A 79 5.84 -58.49 -26.61
N SER A 80 5.98 -59.64 -25.94
CA SER A 80 6.54 -59.90 -24.60
C SER A 80 5.95 -59.19 -23.36
N GLN A 81 4.90 -59.77 -22.75
CA GLN A 81 4.49 -59.49 -21.36
C GLN A 81 5.27 -60.23 -20.23
N PRO A 82 5.99 -61.38 -20.41
CA PRO A 82 6.59 -62.09 -19.27
C PRO A 82 7.75 -61.37 -18.58
N TYR A 83 8.49 -60.51 -19.29
CA TYR A 83 9.69 -59.85 -18.75
C TYR A 83 9.41 -58.60 -17.91
N LEU A 84 8.17 -58.08 -17.95
CA LEU A 84 7.83 -56.80 -17.30
C LEU A 84 7.70 -56.96 -15.78
N TYR A 85 7.07 -58.06 -15.34
CA TYR A 85 6.87 -58.41 -13.94
C TYR A 85 8.10 -59.01 -13.24
N THR A 86 9.16 -59.29 -14.00
CA THR A 86 10.42 -59.86 -13.48
C THR A 86 11.56 -58.85 -13.41
N SER A 87 11.30 -57.59 -13.81
CA SER A 87 12.32 -56.55 -13.77
C SER A 87 12.67 -56.18 -12.33
N LYS A 88 13.95 -55.86 -12.07
CA LYS A 88 14.40 -55.44 -10.73
C LYS A 88 13.64 -54.23 -10.21
N ASP A 89 13.28 -53.30 -11.10
CA ASP A 89 12.57 -52.08 -10.73
C ASP A 89 11.10 -52.34 -10.40
N TRP A 90 10.45 -53.27 -11.13
CA TRP A 90 9.10 -53.73 -10.80
C TRP A 90 9.04 -54.37 -9.42
N ILE A 91 9.94 -55.32 -9.14
CA ILE A 91 9.99 -56.03 -7.85
C ILE A 91 10.22 -55.05 -6.69
N LYS A 92 11.14 -54.09 -6.85
CA LYS A 92 11.38 -53.04 -5.86
C LYS A 92 10.14 -52.17 -5.62
N ALA A 93 9.44 -51.78 -6.68
CA ALA A 93 8.22 -50.97 -6.56
C ALA A 93 7.10 -51.75 -5.84
N VAL A 94 6.93 -53.03 -6.16
CA VAL A 94 5.93 -53.90 -5.51
C VAL A 94 6.23 -54.05 -4.02
N HIS A 95 7.47 -54.36 -3.63
CA HIS A 95 7.84 -54.46 -2.21
C HIS A 95 7.58 -53.13 -1.49
N PHE A 96 8.03 -52.02 -2.07
CA PHE A 96 7.82 -50.69 -1.50
C PHE A 96 6.33 -50.40 -1.25
N TYR A 97 5.47 -50.61 -2.25
CA TYR A 97 4.04 -50.35 -2.06
C TYR A 97 3.37 -51.36 -1.13
N SER A 98 3.85 -52.60 -1.06
CA SER A 98 3.33 -53.61 -0.12
C SER A 98 3.57 -53.18 1.33
N ASP A 99 4.75 -52.64 1.63
CA ASP A 99 5.07 -52.09 2.95
C ASP A 99 4.14 -50.92 3.30
N ILE A 100 3.97 -49.96 2.37
CA ILE A 100 3.04 -48.83 2.54
C ILE A 100 1.60 -49.30 2.78
N PHE A 101 1.13 -50.29 2.02
CA PHE A 101 -0.24 -50.78 2.20
C PHE A 101 -0.42 -51.56 3.50
N HIS A 102 0.61 -52.27 3.99
CA HIS A 102 0.58 -52.88 5.32
C HIS A 102 0.42 -51.83 6.42
N ASP A 103 1.14 -50.71 6.31
CA ASP A 103 1.01 -49.59 7.25
C ASP A 103 -0.41 -49.01 7.19
N LEU A 104 -0.95 -48.75 6.00
CA LEU A 104 -2.31 -48.23 5.82
C LEU A 104 -3.40 -49.19 6.33
N VAL A 105 -3.18 -50.51 6.27
CA VAL A 105 -4.05 -51.51 6.90
C VAL A 105 -3.95 -51.44 8.41
N SER A 106 -2.73 -51.32 8.95
CA SER A 106 -2.51 -51.22 10.41
C SER A 106 -3.11 -49.95 11.02
N GLU A 107 -3.10 -48.85 10.27
CA GLU A 107 -3.68 -47.56 10.64
C GLU A 107 -5.21 -47.53 10.45
N GLY A 108 -5.78 -48.54 9.78
CA GLY A 108 -7.22 -48.69 9.59
C GLY A 108 -7.81 -47.89 8.42
N TYR A 109 -6.98 -47.36 7.52
CA TYR A 109 -7.43 -46.66 6.31
C TYR A 109 -7.77 -47.62 5.16
N LEU A 110 -7.24 -48.85 5.21
CA LEU A 110 -7.39 -49.88 4.18
C LEU A 110 -7.80 -51.22 4.82
N SER A 111 -8.65 -52.00 4.16
CA SER A 111 -9.13 -53.30 4.64
C SER A 111 -9.04 -54.38 3.56
N ALA A 112 -8.94 -55.65 3.98
CA ALA A 112 -8.88 -56.80 3.06
C ALA A 112 -10.12 -56.93 2.16
N ILE A 113 -11.27 -56.40 2.60
CA ILE A 113 -12.52 -56.41 1.84
C ILE A 113 -12.76 -55.11 1.04
N SER A 114 -11.84 -54.15 1.11
CA SER A 114 -11.99 -52.87 0.42
C SER A 114 -11.96 -53.07 -1.09
N LYS A 115 -12.91 -52.46 -1.80
CA LYS A 115 -12.83 -52.32 -3.25
C LYS A 115 -11.94 -51.13 -3.59
N THR A 116 -10.84 -51.38 -4.30
CA THR A 116 -9.74 -50.42 -4.46
C THR A 116 -9.45 -50.05 -5.91
N LEU A 117 -9.12 -48.77 -6.13
CA LEU A 117 -8.71 -48.24 -7.43
C LEU A 117 -7.34 -47.59 -7.36
N CYS A 118 -6.40 -48.05 -8.18
CA CYS A 118 -5.12 -47.38 -8.39
C CYS A 118 -5.18 -46.48 -9.63
N VAL A 119 -4.92 -45.18 -9.46
CA VAL A 119 -5.01 -44.17 -10.52
C VAL A 119 -3.61 -43.82 -11.04
N GLU A 120 -3.52 -43.48 -12.33
CA GLU A 120 -2.26 -43.18 -13.02
C GLU A 120 -1.24 -44.33 -12.99
N THR A 121 -1.69 -45.58 -12.96
CA THR A 121 -0.81 -46.75 -12.88
C THR A 121 -0.58 -47.41 -14.24
N PRO A 122 0.56 -47.18 -14.92
CA PRO A 122 0.76 -47.67 -16.29
C PRO A 122 0.85 -49.19 -16.39
N ASN A 123 1.52 -49.81 -15.43
CA ASN A 123 1.82 -51.24 -15.48
C ASN A 123 1.17 -52.03 -14.33
N GLY A 124 0.70 -51.36 -13.27
CA GLY A 124 -0.06 -51.97 -12.16
C GLY A 124 0.80 -52.46 -10.99
N GLU A 125 1.97 -51.87 -10.72
CA GLU A 125 2.86 -52.28 -9.61
C GLU A 125 2.12 -52.22 -8.26
N ASP A 126 1.41 -51.12 -8.04
CA ASP A 126 0.56 -50.84 -6.89
C ASP A 126 -0.64 -51.78 -6.79
N VAL A 127 -1.29 -52.08 -7.92
CA VAL A 127 -2.39 -53.05 -7.98
C VAL A 127 -1.91 -54.45 -7.61
N PHE A 128 -0.73 -54.84 -8.08
CA PHE A 128 -0.13 -56.13 -7.76
C PHE A 128 0.20 -56.22 -6.27
N ALA A 129 0.83 -55.19 -5.70
CA ALA A 129 1.13 -55.11 -4.27
C ALA A 129 -0.13 -55.22 -3.40
N LEU A 130 -1.24 -54.56 -3.77
CA LEU A 130 -2.53 -54.72 -3.08
C LEU A 130 -3.02 -56.19 -3.08
N LYS A 131 -2.92 -56.87 -4.23
CA LYS A 131 -3.32 -58.28 -4.33
C LYS A 131 -2.41 -59.20 -3.51
N GLU A 132 -1.11 -58.91 -3.46
CA GLU A 132 -0.11 -59.68 -2.71
C GLU A 132 -0.40 -59.66 -1.20
N ILE A 133 -0.82 -58.51 -0.66
CA ILE A 133 -1.19 -58.38 0.76
C ILE A 133 -2.63 -58.84 1.07
N GLY A 134 -3.35 -59.40 0.10
CA GLY A 134 -4.68 -60.00 0.28
C GLY A 134 -5.89 -59.13 -0.11
N ILE A 135 -5.69 -57.98 -0.75
CA ILE A 135 -6.77 -57.09 -1.21
C ILE A 135 -7.07 -57.41 -2.68
N LEU A 136 -7.93 -58.40 -2.88
CA LEU A 136 -8.15 -59.02 -4.19
C LEU A 136 -8.98 -58.14 -5.14
N ASP A 137 -9.95 -57.37 -4.62
CA ASP A 137 -10.82 -56.45 -5.41
C ASP A 137 -10.11 -55.12 -5.67
N SER A 138 -9.02 -55.21 -6.44
CA SER A 138 -8.13 -54.12 -6.81
C SER A 138 -7.97 -54.04 -8.32
N ILE A 139 -8.07 -52.83 -8.86
CA ILE A 139 -7.93 -52.55 -10.29
C ILE A 139 -7.17 -51.24 -10.52
N GLY A 140 -6.35 -51.19 -11.57
CA GLY A 140 -5.63 -50.01 -12.00
C GLY A 140 -6.28 -49.32 -13.19
N ILE A 141 -6.10 -48.01 -13.31
CA ILE A 141 -6.54 -47.24 -14.47
C ILE A 141 -5.42 -46.35 -15.03
N TYR A 142 -5.25 -46.39 -16.36
CA TYR A 142 -4.27 -45.59 -17.09
C TYR A 142 -4.71 -45.34 -18.53
N GLN A 143 -4.07 -44.40 -19.24
CA GLN A 143 -4.42 -44.09 -20.62
C GLN A 143 -4.34 -45.33 -21.54
N LYS A 144 -3.34 -46.19 -21.34
CA LYS A 144 -3.17 -47.46 -22.05
C LYS A 144 -3.40 -48.62 -21.09
N ALA A 145 -4.23 -49.59 -21.49
CA ALA A 145 -4.43 -50.80 -20.70
C ALA A 145 -3.15 -51.63 -20.62
N SER A 146 -2.89 -52.19 -19.44
CA SER A 146 -1.90 -53.23 -19.17
C SER A 146 -2.61 -54.38 -18.47
N LYS A 147 -3.27 -55.23 -19.27
CA LYS A 147 -4.08 -56.33 -18.74
C LYS A 147 -3.18 -57.41 -18.10
N PRO A 148 -3.62 -58.05 -17.00
CA PRO A 148 -4.96 -57.94 -16.39
C PRO A 148 -5.11 -56.83 -15.33
N LEU A 149 -4.01 -56.21 -14.89
CA LEU A 149 -4.01 -55.33 -13.70
C LEU A 149 -4.56 -53.92 -13.98
N VAL A 150 -4.46 -53.44 -15.22
CA VAL A 150 -4.76 -52.05 -15.58
C VAL A 150 -5.71 -51.97 -16.76
N ILE A 151 -6.79 -51.21 -16.61
CA ILE A 151 -7.74 -50.88 -17.68
C ILE A 151 -7.45 -49.51 -18.29
N SER A 152 -7.96 -49.29 -19.50
CA SER A 152 -7.73 -48.05 -20.26
C SER A 152 -8.78 -46.97 -19.94
N SER A 153 -8.34 -45.73 -19.69
CA SER A 153 -9.17 -44.52 -19.57
C SER A 153 -8.92 -43.55 -20.72
N LYS A 154 -9.38 -43.90 -21.93
CA LYS A 154 -9.28 -43.02 -23.09
C LYS A 154 -10.32 -41.89 -23.11
N GLU A 155 -11.38 -42.02 -22.31
CA GLU A 155 -12.48 -41.06 -22.23
C GLU A 155 -12.35 -40.15 -21.01
N ASN A 156 -12.91 -38.94 -21.07
CA ASN A 156 -12.92 -37.97 -19.97
C ASN A 156 -13.69 -38.44 -18.72
N ARG A 157 -14.38 -39.59 -18.82
CA ARG A 157 -15.10 -40.24 -17.73
C ARG A 157 -14.58 -41.67 -17.58
N TRP A 158 -14.23 -42.05 -16.36
CA TRP A 158 -13.79 -43.41 -16.03
C TRP A 158 -14.98 -44.38 -16.07
N PRO A 159 -14.76 -45.65 -16.47
CA PRO A 159 -15.81 -46.64 -16.66
C PRO A 159 -16.30 -47.24 -15.34
N PHE A 160 -16.59 -46.39 -14.36
CA PHE A 160 -17.04 -46.75 -13.03
C PHE A 160 -18.20 -45.86 -12.61
N ASP A 161 -19.16 -46.44 -11.91
CA ASP A 161 -20.29 -45.71 -11.34
C ASP A 161 -19.85 -44.82 -10.16
N GLU A 162 -20.74 -43.93 -9.72
CA GLU A 162 -20.48 -43.08 -8.56
C GLU A 162 -20.36 -43.92 -7.28
N ASN A 163 -19.49 -43.50 -6.36
CA ASN A 163 -19.28 -44.19 -5.07
C ASN A 163 -18.97 -45.70 -5.23
N SER A 164 -18.14 -46.05 -6.21
CA SER A 164 -17.76 -47.42 -6.53
C SER A 164 -16.68 -48.00 -5.62
N PHE A 165 -15.76 -47.18 -5.10
CA PHE A 165 -14.55 -47.64 -4.41
C PHE A 165 -14.49 -47.14 -2.96
N ASP A 166 -14.05 -48.02 -2.06
CA ASP A 166 -13.82 -47.69 -0.64
C ASP A 166 -12.48 -46.96 -0.44
N PHE A 167 -11.51 -47.27 -1.30
CA PHE A 167 -10.16 -46.72 -1.24
C PHE A 167 -9.62 -46.42 -2.64
N ILE A 168 -9.01 -45.26 -2.82
CA ILE A 168 -8.33 -44.87 -4.06
C ILE A 168 -6.88 -44.56 -3.74
N PHE A 169 -5.95 -45.04 -4.56
CA PHE A 169 -4.52 -44.80 -4.41
C PHE A 169 -3.89 -44.22 -5.68
N SER A 170 -2.93 -43.32 -5.51
CA SER A 170 -2.05 -42.86 -6.59
C SER A 170 -0.61 -42.77 -6.08
N GLY A 171 0.24 -43.71 -6.48
CA GLY A 171 1.62 -43.81 -6.00
C GLY A 171 2.65 -42.97 -6.77
N GLY A 172 3.81 -42.74 -6.15
CA GLY A 172 4.95 -42.01 -6.75
C GLY A 172 4.64 -40.54 -7.07
N ASP A 173 5.29 -39.97 -8.07
CA ASP A 173 5.00 -38.61 -8.60
C ASP A 173 4.05 -38.66 -9.82
N ARG A 174 3.24 -39.71 -9.90
CA ARG A 174 2.47 -40.04 -11.11
C ARG A 174 1.36 -39.01 -11.36
N LEU A 175 0.73 -38.52 -10.30
CA LEU A 175 -0.27 -37.46 -10.38
C LEU A 175 0.36 -36.12 -10.78
N ASP A 176 1.55 -35.80 -10.25
CA ASP A 176 2.35 -34.64 -10.64
C ASP A 176 2.66 -34.66 -12.14
N LYS A 177 3.10 -35.81 -12.68
CA LYS A 177 3.36 -35.99 -14.11
C LYS A 177 2.09 -35.96 -14.96
N ALA A 178 0.98 -36.49 -14.45
CA ALA A 178 -0.30 -36.46 -15.14
C ALA A 178 -0.83 -35.04 -15.30
N SER A 179 -0.65 -34.19 -14.27
CA SER A 179 -1.04 -32.77 -14.31
C SER A 179 -0.38 -31.99 -15.45
N GLN A 180 0.76 -32.45 -15.99
CA GLN A 180 1.45 -31.82 -17.12
C GLN A 180 0.80 -32.11 -18.48
N LYS A 181 0.02 -33.21 -18.56
CA LYS A 181 -0.50 -33.73 -19.84
C LYS A 181 -2.00 -33.53 -20.01
N ARG A 182 -2.75 -33.37 -18.91
CA ARG A 182 -4.21 -33.26 -18.93
C ARG A 182 -4.72 -32.40 -17.75
N PRO A 183 -5.89 -31.75 -17.89
CA PRO A 183 -6.48 -30.95 -16.81
C PRO A 183 -6.66 -31.79 -15.55
N LEU A 184 -6.10 -31.31 -14.43
CA LEU A 184 -6.13 -32.03 -13.16
C LEU A 184 -7.56 -32.10 -12.59
N ASP A 185 -8.38 -31.10 -12.85
CA ASP A 185 -9.79 -31.03 -12.41
C ASP A 185 -10.62 -32.23 -12.86
N LEU A 186 -10.41 -32.73 -14.08
CA LEU A 186 -11.13 -33.91 -14.57
C LEU A 186 -10.73 -35.16 -13.78
N THR A 187 -9.43 -35.31 -13.51
CA THR A 187 -8.91 -36.44 -12.73
C THR A 187 -9.41 -36.38 -11.28
N VAL A 188 -9.34 -35.20 -10.66
CA VAL A 188 -9.82 -34.98 -9.28
C VAL A 188 -11.33 -35.18 -9.19
N SER A 189 -12.10 -34.68 -10.16
CA SER A 189 -13.55 -34.87 -10.21
C SER A 189 -13.92 -36.36 -10.28
N GLU A 190 -13.21 -37.14 -11.09
CA GLU A 190 -13.43 -38.59 -11.19
C GLU A 190 -13.01 -39.34 -9.91
N ILE A 191 -11.92 -38.95 -9.25
CA ILE A 191 -11.54 -39.49 -7.93
C ILE A 191 -12.67 -39.23 -6.92
N GLN A 192 -13.11 -37.97 -6.80
CA GLN A 192 -14.17 -37.60 -5.86
C GLN A 192 -15.51 -38.27 -6.21
N ARG A 193 -15.83 -38.45 -7.50
CA ARG A 193 -17.07 -39.11 -7.96
C ARG A 193 -17.07 -40.60 -7.64
N THR A 194 -15.96 -41.29 -7.87
CA THR A 194 -15.87 -42.75 -7.74
C THR A 194 -15.56 -43.22 -6.32
N LEU A 195 -14.99 -42.37 -5.47
CA LEU A 195 -14.77 -42.65 -4.05
C LEU A 195 -16.09 -42.62 -3.25
N LYS A 196 -16.34 -43.60 -2.40
CA LYS A 196 -17.50 -43.64 -1.50
C LYS A 196 -17.41 -42.56 -0.40
N PRO A 197 -18.56 -42.09 0.14
CA PRO A 197 -18.56 -41.28 1.35
C PRO A 197 -17.82 -41.99 2.49
N GLU A 198 -17.05 -41.25 3.29
CA GLU A 198 -16.14 -41.76 4.33
C GLU A 198 -14.97 -42.62 3.82
N GLY A 199 -14.88 -42.86 2.50
CA GLY A 199 -13.76 -43.56 1.88
C GLY A 199 -12.48 -42.73 1.88
N PHE A 200 -11.35 -43.42 1.74
CA PHE A 200 -10.01 -42.82 1.79
C PHE A 200 -9.38 -42.69 0.41
N PHE A 201 -8.80 -41.53 0.14
CA PHE A 201 -7.89 -41.31 -0.98
C PHE A 201 -6.49 -41.08 -0.43
N VAL A 202 -5.57 -41.95 -0.81
CA VAL A 202 -4.15 -41.83 -0.45
C VAL A 202 -3.36 -41.53 -1.70
N VAL A 203 -2.53 -40.50 -1.63
CA VAL A 203 -1.73 -40.04 -2.75
C VAL A 203 -0.32 -39.76 -2.32
N HIS A 204 0.59 -40.15 -3.19
CA HIS A 204 1.98 -39.77 -3.14
C HIS A 204 2.15 -38.60 -4.11
N VAL A 205 2.77 -37.52 -3.64
CA VAL A 205 3.09 -36.34 -4.45
C VAL A 205 4.53 -35.92 -4.22
N SER A 206 5.10 -35.24 -5.21
CA SER A 206 6.45 -34.67 -5.12
C SER A 206 6.48 -33.24 -4.56
N ALA A 207 5.38 -32.80 -3.92
CA ALA A 207 5.17 -31.43 -3.45
C ALA A 207 6.39 -30.90 -2.70
N LYS A 208 7.01 -29.85 -3.27
CA LYS A 208 8.32 -29.36 -2.84
C LYS A 208 8.25 -28.25 -1.80
N ASP A 209 7.07 -27.65 -1.63
CA ASP A 209 6.84 -26.50 -0.79
C ASP A 209 5.40 -26.41 -0.26
N ASN A 210 5.15 -25.45 0.62
CA ASN A 210 3.84 -25.24 1.22
C ASN A 210 2.81 -24.68 0.23
N TYR A 211 3.23 -24.01 -0.85
CA TYR A 211 2.30 -23.43 -1.83
C TYR A 211 1.67 -24.53 -2.68
N SER A 212 2.49 -25.42 -3.23
CA SER A 212 2.06 -26.62 -3.97
C SER A 212 1.21 -27.54 -3.10
N PHE A 213 1.60 -27.75 -1.84
CA PHE A 213 0.83 -28.56 -0.90
C PHE A 213 -0.58 -27.99 -0.65
N ASN A 214 -0.71 -26.69 -0.34
CA ASN A 214 -2.03 -26.10 -0.12
C ASN A 214 -2.86 -26.05 -1.41
N SER A 215 -2.24 -25.73 -2.56
CA SER A 215 -2.91 -25.76 -3.87
C SER A 215 -3.45 -27.15 -4.18
N PHE A 216 -2.71 -28.21 -3.83
CA PHE A 216 -3.18 -29.59 -3.94
C PHE A 216 -4.43 -29.86 -3.10
N LEU A 217 -4.45 -29.41 -1.84
CA LEU A 217 -5.61 -29.59 -0.95
C LEU A 217 -6.86 -28.87 -1.47
N ASP A 218 -6.71 -27.68 -2.06
CA ASP A 218 -7.81 -26.86 -2.60
C ASP A 218 -8.56 -27.56 -3.76
N LEU A 219 -7.91 -28.51 -4.43
CA LEU A 219 -8.54 -29.35 -5.46
C LEU A 219 -9.60 -30.28 -4.84
N PHE A 220 -9.40 -30.74 -3.60
CA PHE A 220 -10.23 -31.75 -2.92
C PHE A 220 -11.16 -31.15 -1.85
N ASN A 221 -12.03 -30.22 -2.26
CA ASN A 221 -12.95 -29.52 -1.36
C ASN A 221 -13.94 -30.44 -0.61
N SER A 222 -14.29 -31.58 -1.21
CA SER A 222 -15.19 -32.60 -0.64
C SER A 222 -14.49 -33.55 0.33
N CYS A 223 -13.17 -33.44 0.46
CA CYS A 223 -12.37 -34.27 1.36
C CYS A 223 -11.87 -33.46 2.56
N LYS A 224 -11.46 -34.19 3.60
CA LYS A 224 -10.77 -33.68 4.78
C LYS A 224 -9.37 -34.27 4.80
N LEU A 225 -8.37 -33.43 5.07
CA LEU A 225 -7.00 -33.90 5.33
C LEU A 225 -6.96 -34.64 6.67
N ILE A 226 -6.48 -35.88 6.64
CA ILE A 226 -6.29 -36.73 7.83
C ILE A 226 -4.82 -36.75 8.24
N LYS A 227 -3.92 -37.01 7.29
CA LYS A 227 -2.48 -37.19 7.53
C LYS A 227 -1.69 -36.66 6.35
N SER A 228 -0.52 -36.10 6.64
CA SER A 228 0.52 -35.77 5.67
C SER A 228 1.85 -36.21 6.25
N LEU A 229 2.61 -37.05 5.53
CA LEU A 229 3.87 -37.62 5.99
C LEU A 229 4.89 -37.63 4.85
N ASP A 230 6.13 -37.25 5.14
CA ASP A 230 7.24 -37.38 4.19
C ASP A 230 7.90 -38.76 4.35
N ILE A 231 8.02 -39.51 3.25
CA ILE A 231 8.57 -40.88 3.18
C ILE A 231 9.75 -40.95 2.19
N GLU A 232 10.69 -41.86 2.42
CA GLU A 232 11.78 -42.15 1.47
C GLU A 232 11.24 -42.96 0.29
N GLY A 233 11.56 -42.56 -0.95
CA GLY A 233 11.09 -43.27 -2.14
C GLY A 233 12.02 -44.41 -2.58
N TYR A 234 11.48 -45.33 -3.39
CA TYR A 234 12.14 -46.59 -3.74
C TYR A 234 13.15 -46.51 -4.91
N ASN A 235 13.32 -45.35 -5.55
CA ASN A 235 14.24 -45.16 -6.66
C ASN A 235 14.99 -43.82 -6.56
N SER A 236 16.21 -43.76 -7.09
CA SER A 236 17.07 -42.57 -7.11
C SER A 236 16.44 -41.35 -7.80
N SER A 237 15.46 -41.56 -8.67
CA SER A 237 14.71 -40.49 -9.33
C SER A 237 13.61 -39.87 -8.45
N LEU A 238 13.25 -40.52 -7.34
CA LEU A 238 12.24 -40.08 -6.38
C LEU A 238 12.73 -40.37 -4.95
N PRO A 239 13.72 -39.63 -4.44
CA PRO A 239 14.30 -39.90 -3.12
C PRO A 239 13.36 -39.56 -1.96
N PHE A 240 12.47 -38.57 -2.15
CA PHE A 240 11.51 -38.12 -1.12
C PHE A 240 10.12 -37.99 -1.75
N ILE A 241 9.11 -38.51 -1.06
CA ILE A 241 7.70 -38.49 -1.47
C ILE A 241 6.89 -37.99 -0.28
N ARG A 242 5.89 -37.15 -0.52
CA ARG A 242 4.91 -36.79 0.49
C ARG A 242 3.66 -37.64 0.30
N GLU A 243 3.35 -38.45 1.30
CA GLU A 243 2.08 -39.16 1.40
C GLU A 243 1.02 -38.27 2.04
N ILE A 244 -0.12 -38.16 1.37
CA ILE A 244 -1.28 -37.39 1.83
C ILE A 244 -2.48 -38.34 1.89
N VAL A 245 -3.12 -38.39 3.06
CA VAL A 245 -4.33 -39.16 3.31
C VAL A 245 -5.51 -38.20 3.43
N LEU A 246 -6.44 -38.32 2.48
CA LEU A 246 -7.68 -37.55 2.43
C LEU A 246 -8.87 -38.48 2.67
N GLN A 247 -9.86 -38.03 3.43
CA GLN A 247 -11.12 -38.75 3.62
C GLN A 247 -12.29 -37.97 3.02
N LYS A 248 -13.12 -38.62 2.21
CA LYS A 248 -14.31 -37.99 1.63
C LYS A 248 -15.38 -37.77 2.71
N LYS A 249 -15.90 -36.55 2.82
CA LYS A 249 -16.93 -36.20 3.82
C LYS A 249 -18.24 -36.96 3.56
N GLY A 250 -18.92 -37.37 4.63
CA GLY A 250 -20.23 -38.02 4.59
C GLY A 250 -21.35 -37.12 4.07
N GLY A 251 -22.40 -37.73 3.51
CA GLY A 251 -23.52 -37.02 2.88
C GLY A 251 -24.25 -36.00 3.77
N SER A 252 -24.21 -36.17 5.10
CA SER A 252 -24.81 -35.24 6.06
C SER A 252 -23.97 -33.98 6.33
N GLU A 253 -22.64 -34.01 6.11
CA GLU A 253 -21.77 -32.84 6.28
C GLU A 253 -21.81 -31.91 5.05
N ILE A 254 -22.02 -32.47 3.86
CA ILE A 254 -22.11 -31.72 2.59
C ILE A 254 -23.31 -30.76 2.59
N LEU A 255 -24.43 -31.16 3.22
CA LEU A 255 -25.67 -30.36 3.32
C LEU A 255 -25.58 -29.19 4.33
N ARG A 256 -24.62 -29.20 5.26
CA ARG A 256 -24.47 -28.13 6.27
C ARG A 256 -23.69 -26.91 5.78
N LYS A 257 -23.06 -26.99 4.60
CA LYS A 257 -22.25 -25.91 4.03
C LYS A 257 -22.86 -25.28 2.77
N GLY A 258 -24.19 -25.28 2.69
CA GLY A 258 -24.95 -24.57 1.67
C GLY A 258 -25.56 -23.27 2.22
N SER A 259 -24.78 -22.44 2.91
CA SER A 259 -25.16 -21.09 3.35
C SER A 259 -24.02 -20.49 4.22
N ASP A 260 -22.86 -20.23 3.61
CA ASP A 260 -22.05 -19.09 4.06
C ASP A 260 -22.02 -18.12 2.89
N GLY A 261 -23.09 -17.34 2.82
CA GLY A 261 -23.17 -16.19 1.96
C GLY A 261 -22.21 -15.11 2.43
N ASN A 262 -21.67 -14.38 1.44
CA ASN A 262 -21.10 -13.04 1.59
C ASN A 262 -20.22 -12.81 2.83
N SER A 263 -18.96 -13.24 2.77
CA SER A 263 -17.91 -12.36 3.30
C SER A 263 -17.55 -11.35 2.20
N GLU A 264 -18.14 -10.18 2.33
CA GLU A 264 -18.00 -9.02 1.46
C GLU A 264 -16.53 -8.64 1.21
N ASN A 265 -16.21 -8.44 -0.07
CA ASN A 265 -15.15 -7.60 -0.65
C ASN A 265 -13.74 -7.58 -0.01
N THR A 266 -13.35 -8.57 0.79
CA THR A 266 -12.07 -8.55 1.51
C THR A 266 -11.22 -9.78 1.18
N CYS A 267 -10.05 -9.51 0.58
CA CYS A 267 -9.08 -10.53 0.22
C CYS A 267 -8.37 -11.09 1.46
N SER A 268 -8.57 -12.36 1.78
CA SER A 268 -7.79 -13.02 2.83
C SER A 268 -6.56 -13.69 2.23
N VAL A 269 -5.36 -13.23 2.60
CA VAL A 269 -4.10 -13.83 2.16
C VAL A 269 -3.55 -14.76 3.25
N PRO A 270 -3.49 -16.09 3.01
CA PRO A 270 -2.97 -17.07 3.97
C PRO A 270 -1.49 -16.83 4.32
N GLY A 271 -1.08 -17.24 5.52
CA GLY A 271 0.30 -17.06 6.02
C GLY A 271 1.38 -17.61 5.08
N TYR A 272 1.17 -18.80 4.52
CA TYR A 272 2.13 -19.42 3.60
C TYR A 272 2.35 -18.61 2.31
N LYS A 273 1.34 -17.85 1.84
CA LYS A 273 1.50 -16.93 0.69
C LYS A 273 2.25 -15.67 1.11
N ARG A 274 2.06 -15.17 2.33
CA ARG A 274 2.81 -14.00 2.86
C ARG A 274 4.30 -14.33 3.03
N ASP A 275 4.62 -15.55 3.43
CA ASP A 275 6.01 -15.98 3.60
C ASP A 275 6.79 -16.01 2.28
N LEU A 276 6.11 -16.26 1.14
CA LEU A 276 6.74 -16.18 -0.19
C LEU A 276 7.22 -14.76 -0.53
N VAL A 277 6.51 -13.73 -0.05
CA VAL A 277 6.90 -12.32 -0.29
C VAL A 277 8.26 -12.00 0.34
N ARG A 278 8.65 -12.68 1.42
CA ARG A 278 9.97 -12.50 2.05
C ARG A 278 11.11 -12.98 1.14
N ASN A 279 10.83 -13.87 0.20
CA ASN A 279 11.80 -14.40 -0.75
C ASN A 279 11.91 -13.56 -2.03
N ALA A 280 10.98 -12.63 -2.25
CA ALA A 280 10.99 -11.70 -3.38
C ALA A 280 12.15 -10.69 -3.25
N GLU A 281 12.55 -10.09 -4.37
CA GLU A 281 13.51 -9.00 -4.37
C GLU A 281 13.02 -7.81 -3.52
N SER A 282 13.95 -7.17 -2.82
CA SER A 282 13.65 -5.93 -2.13
C SER A 282 13.19 -4.87 -3.11
N LEU A 283 12.15 -4.11 -2.73
CA LEU A 283 11.69 -2.96 -3.49
C LEU A 283 12.87 -2.02 -3.77
N ILE A 284 13.07 -1.70 -5.05
CA ILE A 284 14.04 -0.68 -5.45
C ILE A 284 13.47 0.66 -4.98
N LYS A 285 14.09 1.23 -3.93
CA LYS A 285 13.60 2.46 -3.29
C LYS A 285 13.90 3.73 -4.11
N GLU A 286 14.82 3.66 -5.06
CA GLU A 286 15.29 4.80 -5.86
C GLU A 286 15.34 4.43 -7.34
N GLU A 287 14.76 5.27 -8.19
CA GLU A 287 14.76 5.03 -9.63
C GLU A 287 16.19 5.02 -10.18
N PRO A 288 16.60 3.99 -10.92
CA PRO A 288 17.97 3.90 -11.40
C PRO A 288 18.28 4.98 -12.45
N LEU A 289 19.26 5.84 -12.18
CA LEU A 289 19.75 6.93 -13.05
C LEU A 289 20.05 6.54 -14.52
N LYS A 290 20.26 5.24 -14.79
CA LYS A 290 20.37 4.68 -16.14
C LYS A 290 19.46 3.46 -16.24
N PRO A 291 18.15 3.65 -16.47
CA PRO A 291 17.16 2.59 -16.37
C PRO A 291 17.52 1.41 -17.24
N TRP A 292 17.91 1.60 -18.50
CA TRP A 292 18.25 0.50 -19.41
C TRP A 292 19.49 -0.32 -18.97
N ILE A 293 20.49 0.29 -18.32
CA ILE A 293 21.69 -0.42 -17.85
C ILE A 293 21.38 -1.18 -16.57
N THR A 294 20.65 -0.54 -15.66
CA THR A 294 20.26 -1.14 -14.39
C THR A 294 19.19 -2.21 -14.59
N LEU A 295 18.24 -2.02 -15.51
CA LEU A 295 17.24 -3.02 -15.92
C LEU A 295 17.94 -4.21 -16.59
N LYS A 296 18.90 -4.00 -17.50
CA LYS A 296 19.70 -5.09 -18.09
C LYS A 296 20.55 -5.85 -17.04
N ARG A 297 21.02 -5.19 -15.97
CA ARG A 297 21.75 -5.83 -14.86
C ARG A 297 20.81 -6.53 -13.86
N ASN A 298 19.67 -5.94 -13.56
CA ASN A 298 18.73 -6.39 -12.53
C ASN A 298 17.66 -7.35 -13.07
N ILE A 299 17.46 -7.45 -14.39
CA ILE A 299 16.60 -8.47 -15.02
C ILE A 299 16.96 -9.88 -14.57
N LYS A 300 18.26 -10.12 -14.29
CA LYS A 300 18.75 -11.40 -13.76
C LYS A 300 18.32 -11.67 -12.31
N ASN A 301 17.90 -10.64 -11.60
CA ASN A 301 17.49 -10.70 -10.20
C ASN A 301 15.97 -10.68 -10.01
N ILE A 302 15.18 -10.45 -11.07
CA ILE A 302 13.72 -10.51 -11.02
C ILE A 302 13.30 -11.93 -10.67
N LYS A 303 12.55 -12.11 -9.59
CA LYS A 303 12.01 -13.41 -9.20
C LYS A 303 10.52 -13.48 -9.52
N TYR A 304 10.19 -14.28 -10.53
CA TYR A 304 8.82 -14.67 -10.81
C TYR A 304 8.30 -15.64 -9.76
N LEU A 305 6.99 -15.67 -9.49
CA LEU A 305 6.41 -16.60 -8.51
C LEU A 305 6.75 -18.08 -8.82
N PRO A 306 6.76 -18.56 -10.08
CA PRO A 306 7.15 -19.95 -10.39
C PRO A 306 8.65 -20.22 -10.21
N ALA A 307 9.46 -19.21 -9.91
CA ALA A 307 10.85 -19.40 -9.48
C ALA A 307 10.96 -19.55 -7.95
N MET A 308 9.92 -19.20 -7.20
CA MET A 308 9.87 -19.24 -5.74
C MET A 308 8.95 -20.32 -5.18
N ALA A 309 7.97 -20.77 -5.97
CA ALA A 309 6.97 -21.77 -5.59
C ALA A 309 6.67 -22.75 -6.75
N ASP A 310 6.37 -23.99 -6.39
CA ASP A 310 5.88 -25.03 -7.30
C ASP A 310 4.39 -24.80 -7.61
N ILE A 311 4.08 -24.53 -8.88
CA ILE A 311 2.72 -24.20 -9.34
C ILE A 311 1.99 -25.42 -9.90
N SER A 312 2.48 -26.64 -9.64
CA SER A 312 2.04 -27.87 -10.31
C SER A 312 0.58 -28.26 -10.06
N PHE A 313 -0.01 -27.84 -8.94
CA PHE A 313 -1.36 -28.25 -8.52
C PHE A 313 -2.40 -27.15 -8.71
N LYS A 314 -2.31 -26.44 -9.83
CA LYS A 314 -3.30 -25.43 -10.23
C LYS A 314 -4.21 -26.02 -11.32
N SER A 315 -5.50 -25.67 -11.26
CA SER A 315 -6.54 -26.21 -12.16
C SER A 315 -6.26 -25.88 -13.63
N ARG A 316 -5.87 -24.63 -13.87
CA ARG A 316 -5.54 -24.09 -15.19
C ARG A 316 -4.51 -22.98 -15.04
N TYR A 317 -3.78 -22.70 -16.11
CA TYR A 317 -2.79 -21.62 -16.16
C TYR A 317 -3.23 -20.59 -17.18
N VAL A 318 -3.44 -19.35 -16.76
CA VAL A 318 -4.02 -18.29 -17.58
C VAL A 318 -3.07 -17.12 -17.62
N TYR A 319 -2.82 -16.60 -18.83
CA TYR A 319 -2.12 -15.36 -19.03
C TYR A 319 -3.02 -14.34 -19.72
N VAL A 320 -3.18 -13.18 -19.11
CA VAL A 320 -3.99 -12.07 -19.64
C VAL A 320 -3.06 -10.91 -19.96
N ASP A 321 -3.02 -10.49 -21.21
CA ASP A 321 -2.28 -9.31 -21.66
C ASP A 321 -3.28 -8.20 -22.00
N VAL A 322 -3.38 -7.19 -21.14
CA VAL A 322 -4.27 -6.04 -21.27
C VAL A 322 -3.50 -4.92 -21.97
N GLY A 323 -3.91 -4.56 -23.19
CA GLY A 323 -3.15 -3.66 -24.06
C GLY A 323 -2.06 -4.40 -24.84
N ALA A 324 -2.39 -5.55 -25.42
CA ALA A 324 -1.41 -6.49 -25.96
C ALA A 324 -0.62 -5.98 -27.19
N ARG A 325 -1.14 -5.01 -27.96
CA ARG A 325 -0.55 -4.47 -29.20
C ARG A 325 -0.14 -5.59 -30.16
N SER A 326 1.00 -5.49 -30.83
CA SER A 326 1.49 -6.58 -31.70
C SER A 326 1.87 -7.82 -30.89
N TYR A 327 1.68 -9.03 -31.43
CA TYR A 327 2.05 -10.29 -30.74
C TYR A 327 3.53 -10.34 -30.32
N GLY A 328 4.41 -9.64 -31.04
CA GLY A 328 5.83 -9.50 -30.71
C GLY A 328 6.14 -8.63 -29.47
N SER A 329 5.16 -7.93 -28.88
CA SER A 329 5.37 -6.96 -27.80
C SER A 329 5.72 -7.62 -26.47
N SER A 330 4.82 -8.45 -25.95
CA SER A 330 4.84 -9.00 -24.59
C SER A 330 4.59 -10.52 -24.63
N ILE A 331 3.54 -10.96 -25.32
CA ILE A 331 3.22 -12.39 -25.48
C ILE A 331 4.38 -13.15 -26.12
N GLY A 332 4.85 -12.70 -27.30
CA GLY A 332 5.86 -13.40 -28.09
C GLY A 332 7.30 -13.19 -27.64
N SER A 333 7.64 -12.02 -27.09
CA SER A 333 9.00 -11.61 -26.73
C SER A 333 9.39 -11.98 -25.29
N TRP A 334 8.50 -11.74 -24.33
CA TRP A 334 8.76 -11.89 -22.90
C TRP A 334 8.03 -13.11 -22.35
N PHE A 335 6.69 -13.17 -22.44
CA PHE A 335 5.93 -14.22 -21.79
C PHE A 335 6.29 -15.59 -22.35
N LYS A 336 6.29 -15.80 -23.66
CA LYS A 336 6.62 -17.11 -24.26
C LYS A 336 8.10 -17.50 -24.14
N LYS A 337 9.03 -16.53 -24.08
CA LYS A 337 10.48 -16.82 -24.13
C LYS A 337 11.18 -16.77 -22.77
N GLN A 338 10.70 -15.96 -21.84
CA GLN A 338 11.42 -15.62 -20.60
C GLN A 338 10.66 -16.00 -19.33
N TYR A 339 9.34 -15.83 -19.28
CA TYR A 339 8.56 -16.12 -18.08
C TYR A 339 8.60 -17.64 -17.75
N PRO A 340 9.00 -18.05 -16.52
CA PRO A 340 9.19 -19.45 -16.16
C PRO A 340 7.85 -20.18 -16.01
N LYS A 341 7.58 -21.15 -16.89
CA LYS A 341 6.28 -21.85 -16.93
C LYS A 341 6.25 -23.19 -16.21
N GLN A 342 7.39 -23.68 -15.70
CA GLN A 342 7.51 -25.05 -15.16
C GLN A 342 6.93 -26.13 -16.10
N ASN A 343 7.15 -25.99 -17.42
CA ASN A 343 6.58 -26.84 -18.48
C ASN A 343 5.04 -26.88 -18.54
N ARG A 344 4.35 -25.87 -18.00
CA ARG A 344 2.89 -25.73 -18.07
C ARG A 344 2.46 -25.00 -19.33
N THR A 345 1.32 -25.42 -19.88
CA THR A 345 0.68 -24.75 -21.02
C THR A 345 -0.30 -23.71 -20.49
N PHE A 346 -0.19 -22.47 -20.97
CA PHE A 346 -1.03 -21.36 -20.56
C PHE A 346 -2.08 -21.04 -21.62
N ASP A 347 -3.31 -20.81 -21.18
CA ASP A 347 -4.36 -20.16 -21.96
C ASP A 347 -4.06 -18.66 -22.04
N VAL A 348 -3.75 -18.17 -23.22
CA VAL A 348 -3.36 -16.77 -23.43
C VAL A 348 -4.53 -15.96 -23.97
N TYR A 349 -4.91 -14.91 -23.24
CA TYR A 349 -5.87 -13.89 -23.66
C TYR A 349 -5.14 -12.60 -24.00
N ALA A 350 -5.32 -12.11 -25.22
CA ALA A 350 -4.84 -10.81 -25.67
C ALA A 350 -6.05 -9.87 -25.71
N ILE A 351 -6.08 -8.84 -24.88
CA ILE A 351 -7.11 -7.79 -24.92
C ILE A 351 -6.51 -6.62 -25.70
N GLU A 352 -7.07 -6.39 -26.88
CA GLU A 352 -6.58 -5.36 -27.80
C GLU A 352 -7.76 -4.74 -28.54
N ALA A 353 -7.88 -3.42 -28.43
CA ALA A 353 -8.97 -2.64 -29.00
C ALA A 353 -8.67 -2.18 -30.43
N ASP A 354 -7.41 -1.94 -30.77
CA ASP A 354 -7.00 -1.45 -32.09
C ASP A 354 -7.06 -2.55 -33.15
N LYS A 355 -7.95 -2.33 -34.13
CA LYS A 355 -8.19 -3.21 -35.28
C LYS A 355 -6.93 -3.49 -36.10
N ALA A 356 -5.93 -2.60 -36.05
CA ALA A 356 -4.66 -2.78 -36.77
C ALA A 356 -3.92 -4.08 -36.36
N PHE A 357 -4.13 -4.58 -35.15
CA PHE A 357 -3.45 -5.78 -34.65
C PHE A 357 -4.29 -7.06 -34.77
N TYR A 358 -5.56 -6.97 -35.17
CA TYR A 358 -6.47 -8.13 -35.14
C TYR A 358 -6.00 -9.26 -36.06
N GLU A 359 -5.60 -8.92 -37.29
CA GLU A 359 -5.12 -9.90 -38.26
C GLU A 359 -3.86 -10.63 -37.78
N GLU A 360 -3.00 -9.95 -37.01
CA GLU A 360 -1.82 -10.59 -36.43
C GLU A 360 -2.21 -11.70 -35.45
N TYR A 361 -3.22 -11.49 -34.61
CA TYR A 361 -3.69 -12.51 -33.66
C TYR A 361 -4.55 -13.60 -34.29
N ARG A 362 -5.33 -13.29 -35.34
CA ARG A 362 -6.16 -14.28 -36.05
C ARG A 362 -5.35 -15.47 -36.56
N VAL A 363 -4.10 -15.26 -36.94
CA VAL A 363 -3.20 -16.31 -37.45
C VAL A 363 -2.40 -17.03 -36.36
N LYS A 364 -2.42 -16.56 -35.09
CA LYS A 364 -1.65 -17.16 -33.99
C LYS A 364 -2.45 -18.22 -33.27
N LYS A 365 -2.05 -19.48 -33.45
CA LYS A 365 -2.60 -20.61 -32.69
C LYS A 365 -2.27 -20.47 -31.20
N GLY A 366 -3.25 -20.71 -30.35
CA GLY A 366 -3.10 -20.72 -28.89
C GLY A 366 -3.15 -19.34 -28.21
N VAL A 367 -3.63 -18.30 -28.90
CA VAL A 367 -3.94 -16.99 -28.31
C VAL A 367 -5.40 -16.64 -28.63
N LYS A 368 -6.16 -16.23 -27.63
CA LYS A 368 -7.54 -15.76 -27.77
C LYS A 368 -7.54 -14.24 -27.76
N LEU A 369 -7.89 -13.62 -28.88
CA LEU A 369 -8.07 -12.18 -28.98
C LEU A 369 -9.45 -11.79 -28.42
N LEU A 370 -9.46 -10.82 -27.52
CA LEU A 370 -10.64 -10.09 -27.07
C LEU A 370 -10.61 -8.70 -27.70
N PRO A 371 -11.38 -8.46 -28.78
CA PRO A 371 -11.33 -7.24 -29.59
C PRO A 371 -12.11 -6.08 -28.93
N TYR A 372 -11.80 -5.81 -27.65
CA TYR A 372 -12.52 -4.84 -26.82
C TYR A 372 -11.54 -4.03 -25.97
N ALA A 373 -11.96 -2.85 -25.54
CA ALA A 373 -11.22 -2.09 -24.54
C ALA A 373 -11.53 -2.62 -23.12
N ALA A 374 -10.50 -2.95 -22.34
CA ALA A 374 -10.69 -3.26 -20.92
C ALA A 374 -11.17 -2.00 -20.18
N TRP A 375 -12.32 -2.07 -19.54
CA TRP A 375 -12.96 -0.92 -18.89
C TRP A 375 -13.67 -1.28 -17.58
N VAL A 376 -14.24 -0.28 -16.89
CA VAL A 376 -14.92 -0.46 -15.60
C VAL A 376 -16.38 -0.89 -15.71
N ARG A 377 -16.97 -0.81 -16.91
CA ARG A 377 -18.35 -1.20 -17.22
C ARG A 377 -18.51 -1.49 -18.70
N ASN A 378 -19.57 -2.21 -19.07
CA ASN A 378 -19.93 -2.43 -20.47
C ASN A 378 -20.53 -1.14 -21.06
N GLU A 379 -19.78 -0.44 -21.90
CA GLU A 379 -20.24 0.77 -22.60
C GLU A 379 -19.43 1.03 -23.88
N THR A 380 -20.01 1.77 -24.83
CA THR A 380 -19.29 2.21 -26.03
C THR A 380 -18.42 3.41 -25.69
N LEU A 381 -17.15 3.34 -26.07
CA LEU A 381 -16.13 4.33 -25.79
C LEU A 381 -15.69 4.98 -27.10
N ARG A 382 -15.39 6.28 -27.07
CA ARG A 382 -14.75 6.97 -28.19
C ARG A 382 -13.25 6.75 -28.10
N PHE A 383 -12.67 6.31 -29.20
CA PHE A 383 -11.25 6.06 -29.34
C PHE A 383 -10.63 7.09 -30.29
N GLU A 384 -9.80 7.97 -29.74
CA GLU A 384 -9.04 8.95 -30.52
C GLU A 384 -7.76 8.29 -31.06
N ILE A 385 -7.65 8.04 -32.37
CA ILE A 385 -6.37 7.63 -32.99
C ILE A 385 -5.61 8.88 -33.39
N ASN A 386 -4.52 9.21 -32.70
CA ASN A 386 -3.68 10.35 -33.07
C ASN A 386 -2.94 10.05 -34.39
N HIS A 387 -3.52 10.47 -35.52
CA HIS A 387 -2.77 10.63 -36.78
C HIS A 387 -2.13 12.02 -36.83
N ASP A 388 -0.79 12.05 -36.85
CA ASP A 388 0.03 13.26 -36.99
C ASP A 388 -0.12 13.84 -38.42
N PRO A 389 -0.66 15.06 -38.63
CA PRO A 389 -0.93 15.60 -39.96
C PRO A 389 0.35 16.23 -40.53
N GLY A 390 1.26 15.40 -41.07
CA GLY A 390 2.48 15.96 -41.67
C GLY A 390 3.49 15.03 -42.32
N LYS A 391 3.36 13.70 -42.27
CA LYS A 391 4.33 12.80 -42.93
C LYS A 391 3.66 11.67 -43.68
N LYS A 392 3.94 11.61 -44.99
CA LYS A 392 3.62 10.44 -45.84
C LYS A 392 4.44 9.22 -45.36
N VAL A 393 3.71 8.18 -44.97
CA VAL A 393 3.98 6.74 -45.01
C VAL A 393 5.42 6.28 -44.78
N ASN A 394 5.66 5.80 -43.55
CA ASN A 394 6.20 4.48 -43.19
C ASN A 394 6.70 4.62 -41.75
N ASP A 395 5.88 4.32 -40.74
CA ASP A 395 6.35 3.87 -39.44
C ASP A 395 5.18 3.52 -38.50
N LYS A 396 5.35 2.36 -37.86
CA LYS A 396 4.72 1.80 -36.65
C LYS A 396 3.57 2.60 -36.03
N ALA A 397 2.40 1.96 -36.00
CA ALA A 397 1.21 2.38 -35.26
C ALA A 397 1.55 2.79 -33.81
N ARG A 398 1.54 4.11 -33.58
CA ARG A 398 1.49 4.74 -32.26
C ARG A 398 0.09 4.44 -31.70
N GLY A 399 -0.01 3.57 -30.69
CA GLY A 399 -0.25 4.00 -29.31
C GLY A 399 -1.76 4.25 -29.14
N MET A 400 -2.44 3.39 -28.39
CA MET A 400 -3.90 3.46 -28.24
C MET A 400 -4.26 4.82 -27.63
N GLY A 401 -4.89 5.72 -28.37
CA GLY A 401 -5.21 7.04 -27.83
C GLY A 401 -6.33 7.02 -26.80
N ARG A 402 -6.57 8.19 -26.21
CA ARG A 402 -7.37 8.36 -24.99
C ARG A 402 -8.79 7.83 -25.17
N ILE A 403 -9.16 6.88 -24.31
CA ILE A 403 -10.51 6.31 -24.22
C ILE A 403 -11.39 7.28 -23.40
N GLN A 404 -12.55 7.70 -23.96
CA GLN A 404 -13.54 8.52 -23.24
C GLN A 404 -14.97 7.98 -23.43
N PRO A 405 -15.83 8.01 -22.39
CA PRO A 405 -17.24 7.60 -22.50
C PRO A 405 -18.06 8.57 -23.38
N VAL A 406 -18.94 8.02 -24.23
CA VAL A 406 -19.86 8.80 -25.07
C VAL A 406 -20.97 9.38 -24.18
N LYS A 407 -21.07 10.71 -24.05
CA LYS A 407 -22.27 11.36 -23.49
C LYS A 407 -23.35 11.50 -24.57
N SER A 408 -24.56 11.06 -24.28
CA SER A 408 -25.76 11.35 -25.07
C SER A 408 -26.18 12.81 -24.85
N ASP A 409 -25.82 13.70 -25.78
CA ASP A 409 -26.74 14.60 -26.50
C ASP A 409 -26.04 15.84 -27.10
N SER A 410 -26.32 16.01 -28.40
CA SER A 410 -26.27 17.19 -29.28
C SER A 410 -25.16 18.24 -29.12
N SER A 411 -24.22 18.26 -30.06
CA SER A 411 -24.20 19.28 -31.14
C SER A 411 -23.08 18.96 -32.14
N SER A 412 -23.44 19.09 -33.41
CA SER A 412 -22.61 18.85 -34.58
C SER A 412 -21.66 20.02 -34.80
N GLU A 413 -20.37 19.87 -34.47
CA GLU A 413 -19.32 20.72 -35.03
C GLU A 413 -18.14 19.88 -35.53
N SER A 414 -17.68 20.25 -36.72
CA SER A 414 -16.81 19.46 -37.59
C SER A 414 -15.42 19.24 -37.00
N PHE A 415 -15.03 17.97 -36.81
CA PHE A 415 -13.64 17.58 -36.55
C PHE A 415 -13.18 16.54 -37.59
N ASN A 416 -12.08 16.87 -38.26
CA ASN A 416 -11.41 16.06 -39.28
C ASN A 416 -10.44 15.06 -38.63
N GLY A 417 -10.97 14.02 -37.97
CA GLY A 417 -10.21 12.87 -37.50
C GLY A 417 -11.12 11.66 -37.38
N GLU A 418 -10.70 10.48 -37.85
CA GLU A 418 -11.48 9.23 -37.72
C GLU A 418 -11.61 8.86 -36.24
N VAL A 419 -12.73 9.21 -35.62
CA VAL A 419 -13.12 8.74 -34.28
C VAL A 419 -13.72 7.35 -34.45
N ASN A 420 -13.01 6.32 -33.99
CA ASN A 420 -13.56 4.97 -33.98
C ASN A 420 -14.34 4.77 -32.67
N GLU A 421 -15.60 4.38 -32.77
CA GLU A 421 -16.34 3.85 -31.63
C GLU A 421 -15.83 2.44 -31.34
N ILE A 422 -15.43 2.18 -30.10
CA ILE A 422 -14.92 0.90 -29.63
C ILE A 422 -15.75 0.45 -28.44
N GLU A 423 -16.12 -0.83 -28.41
CA GLU A 423 -16.82 -1.41 -27.27
C GLU A 423 -15.84 -1.63 -26.11
N GLY A 424 -16.14 -1.02 -24.96
CA GLY A 424 -15.52 -1.33 -23.68
C GLY A 424 -16.34 -2.36 -22.93
N PHE A 425 -15.66 -3.23 -22.19
CA PHE A 425 -16.30 -4.23 -21.33
C PHE A 425 -15.82 -4.12 -19.89
N ASP A 426 -16.69 -4.49 -18.94
CA ASP A 426 -16.33 -4.60 -17.52
C ASP A 426 -15.30 -5.72 -17.37
N PHE A 427 -14.04 -5.32 -17.27
CA PHE A 427 -12.92 -6.23 -17.18
C PHE A 427 -12.95 -7.04 -15.88
N ALA A 428 -13.43 -6.45 -14.78
CA ALA A 428 -13.50 -7.12 -13.49
C ALA A 428 -14.56 -8.24 -13.50
N GLU A 429 -15.73 -7.97 -14.08
CA GLU A 429 -16.77 -9.00 -14.24
C GLU A 429 -16.37 -10.07 -15.24
N TRP A 430 -15.72 -9.70 -16.35
CA TRP A 430 -15.16 -10.70 -17.27
C TRP A 430 -14.14 -11.60 -16.58
N LEU A 431 -13.23 -11.04 -15.78
CA LEU A 431 -12.23 -11.82 -15.07
C LEU A 431 -12.90 -12.82 -14.11
N LYS A 432 -13.87 -12.36 -13.30
CA LYS A 432 -14.67 -13.21 -12.40
C LYS A 432 -15.45 -14.31 -13.12
N SER A 433 -15.89 -14.06 -14.35
CA SER A 433 -16.56 -15.08 -15.17
C SER A 433 -15.61 -16.05 -15.86
N THR A 434 -14.34 -15.65 -16.04
CA THR A 434 -13.37 -16.39 -16.84
C THR A 434 -12.50 -17.30 -15.98
N VAL A 435 -12.06 -16.84 -14.80
CA VAL A 435 -11.11 -17.54 -13.93
C VAL A 435 -11.69 -17.78 -12.53
N THR A 436 -11.08 -18.73 -11.81
CA THR A 436 -11.43 -19.06 -10.42
C THR A 436 -10.20 -19.01 -9.52
N GLU A 437 -10.39 -19.01 -8.20
CA GLU A 437 -9.28 -19.01 -7.21
C GLU A 437 -8.33 -20.22 -7.34
N LYS A 438 -8.77 -21.30 -7.99
CA LYS A 438 -7.97 -22.51 -8.24
C LYS A 438 -7.07 -22.39 -9.48
N ASP A 439 -7.32 -21.40 -10.32
CA ASP A 439 -6.48 -21.12 -11.48
C ASP A 439 -5.18 -20.44 -11.04
N PHE A 440 -4.17 -20.52 -11.91
CA PHE A 440 -2.95 -19.74 -11.79
C PHE A 440 -3.00 -18.60 -12.81
N VAL A 441 -3.17 -17.38 -12.33
CA VAL A 441 -3.46 -16.23 -13.21
C VAL A 441 -2.29 -15.25 -13.18
N VAL A 442 -1.70 -15.06 -14.36
CA VAL A 442 -0.67 -14.06 -14.62
C VAL A 442 -1.29 -12.98 -15.47
N MET A 443 -1.15 -11.73 -15.05
CA MET A 443 -1.72 -10.59 -15.77
C MET A 443 -0.63 -9.58 -16.07
N LYS A 444 -0.55 -9.13 -17.32
CA LYS A 444 0.16 -7.92 -17.71
C LYS A 444 -0.86 -6.84 -18.07
N MET A 445 -0.63 -5.62 -17.62
CA MET A 445 -1.42 -4.46 -18.03
C MET A 445 -0.48 -3.35 -18.48
N ASP A 446 -0.70 -2.91 -19.72
CA ASP A 446 0.08 -1.92 -20.47
C ASP A 446 -0.87 -1.18 -21.40
N VAL A 447 -1.70 -0.35 -20.79
CA VAL A 447 -2.70 0.50 -21.42
C VAL A 447 -2.35 1.97 -21.12
N GLU A 448 -2.73 2.90 -21.99
CA GLU A 448 -2.26 4.28 -21.88
C GLU A 448 -3.12 5.09 -20.87
N GLY A 449 -3.12 4.67 -19.60
CA GLY A 449 -3.73 5.39 -18.47
C GLY A 449 -5.09 4.87 -18.00
N THR A 450 -5.60 3.76 -18.56
CA THR A 450 -6.84 3.13 -18.04
C THR A 450 -6.58 2.23 -16.83
N GLU A 451 -5.32 1.93 -16.51
CA GLU A 451 -4.87 1.26 -15.27
C GLU A 451 -5.49 1.92 -14.03
N PHE A 452 -5.56 3.26 -14.04
CA PHE A 452 -5.95 4.04 -12.87
C PHE A 452 -7.42 3.86 -12.50
N ASP A 453 -8.27 3.49 -13.46
CA ASP A 453 -9.68 3.17 -13.24
C ASP A 453 -9.87 1.65 -13.02
N LEU A 454 -9.12 0.83 -13.75
CA LEU A 454 -9.21 -0.63 -13.66
C LEU A 454 -8.70 -1.20 -12.35
N ILE A 455 -7.57 -0.71 -11.81
CA ILE A 455 -6.98 -1.26 -10.58
C ILE A 455 -7.91 -1.07 -9.38
N PRO A 456 -8.43 0.15 -9.07
CA PRO A 456 -9.40 0.32 -7.99
C PRO A 456 -10.64 -0.55 -8.19
N ARG A 457 -11.15 -0.65 -9.42
CA ARG A 457 -12.30 -1.49 -9.75
C ARG A 457 -12.04 -2.98 -9.43
N LEU A 458 -10.83 -3.49 -9.69
CA LEU A 458 -10.44 -4.86 -9.33
C LEU A 458 -10.42 -5.08 -7.81
N PHE A 459 -10.00 -4.08 -7.02
CA PHE A 459 -10.05 -4.14 -5.56
C PHE A 459 -11.50 -4.08 -5.04
N GLU A 460 -12.30 -3.13 -5.52
CA GLU A 460 -13.69 -2.94 -5.10
C GLU A 460 -14.57 -4.18 -5.35
N THR A 461 -14.35 -4.85 -6.48
CA THR A 461 -15.11 -6.04 -6.87
C THR A 461 -14.58 -7.35 -6.28
N GLY A 462 -13.41 -7.29 -5.62
CA GLY A 462 -12.67 -8.48 -5.18
C GLY A 462 -12.03 -9.28 -6.32
N ALA A 463 -12.16 -8.87 -7.58
CA ALA A 463 -11.58 -9.56 -8.74
C ALA A 463 -10.05 -9.64 -8.66
N ILE A 464 -9.40 -8.69 -7.96
CA ILE A 464 -7.95 -8.70 -7.71
C ILE A 464 -7.47 -9.99 -7.02
N CYS A 465 -8.32 -10.64 -6.21
CA CYS A 465 -7.97 -11.88 -5.50
C CYS A 465 -7.80 -13.10 -6.42
N LEU A 466 -8.28 -12.99 -7.67
CA LEU A 466 -8.15 -14.03 -8.68
C LEU A 466 -6.79 -13.99 -9.40
N ILE A 467 -5.96 -12.98 -9.14
CA ILE A 467 -4.68 -12.76 -9.82
C ILE A 467 -3.53 -13.20 -8.90
N ASP A 468 -2.71 -14.16 -9.35
CA ASP A 468 -1.52 -14.61 -8.60
C ASP A 468 -0.30 -13.70 -8.85
N GLU A 469 -0.11 -13.21 -10.08
CA GLU A 469 0.96 -12.28 -10.45
C GLU A 469 0.46 -11.18 -11.39
N ILE A 470 0.76 -9.92 -11.07
CA ILE A 470 0.45 -8.76 -11.90
C ILE A 470 1.72 -8.00 -12.30
N PHE A 471 1.89 -7.77 -13.60
CA PHE A 471 2.93 -6.94 -14.20
C PHE A 471 2.26 -5.69 -14.74
N LEU A 472 2.57 -4.55 -14.13
CA LEU A 472 1.92 -3.28 -14.45
C LEU A 472 2.95 -2.35 -15.10
N GLU A 473 2.70 -1.93 -16.33
CA GLU A 473 3.38 -0.81 -16.96
C GLU A 473 2.48 0.41 -16.82
N CYS A 474 2.74 1.22 -15.79
CA CYS A 474 2.00 2.45 -15.62
C CYS A 474 2.47 3.47 -16.66
N HIS A 475 1.66 3.73 -17.69
CA HIS A 475 1.90 4.83 -18.60
C HIS A 475 1.58 6.16 -17.92
N TYR A 476 2.65 6.81 -17.49
CA TYR A 476 2.59 8.17 -16.97
C TYR A 476 2.47 9.13 -18.15
N ILE A 477 1.25 9.52 -18.50
CA ILE A 477 1.07 10.78 -19.19
C ILE A 477 1.39 11.86 -18.15
N ALA A 478 2.47 12.62 -18.35
CA ALA A 478 2.91 13.70 -17.46
C ALA A 478 1.80 14.71 -17.11
N HIS A 479 0.73 14.79 -17.93
CA HIS A 479 -0.50 15.53 -17.66
C HIS A 479 -1.52 14.90 -16.71
N ARG A 480 -1.55 13.56 -16.53
CA ARG A 480 -2.68 12.88 -15.87
C ARG A 480 -2.38 12.31 -14.49
N MET A 481 -1.20 11.76 -14.22
CA MET A 481 -0.81 11.33 -12.88
C MET A 481 0.71 11.35 -12.74
N GLY A 482 1.21 12.05 -11.72
CA GLY A 482 2.57 11.80 -11.23
C GLY A 482 2.44 11.50 -9.75
N ALA A 483 2.47 10.22 -9.45
CA ALA A 483 2.54 9.64 -8.11
C ALA A 483 2.48 8.11 -8.28
N CYS A 484 3.61 7.46 -8.57
CA CYS A 484 3.77 6.04 -8.19
C CYS A 484 5.22 5.64 -7.91
N CYS A 485 6.22 6.46 -8.24
CA CYS A 485 7.59 6.30 -7.75
C CYS A 485 8.20 7.66 -7.40
N SER A 486 7.98 8.14 -6.18
CA SER A 486 8.72 9.29 -5.67
C SER A 486 9.85 8.78 -4.79
N ARG A 487 11.08 8.85 -5.30
CA ARG A 487 12.19 9.28 -4.44
C ARG A 487 13.04 10.31 -5.16
N GLU A 488 13.24 11.38 -4.42
CA GLU A 488 13.83 12.64 -4.78
C GLU A 488 15.23 12.49 -5.39
N SER A 489 15.52 13.30 -6.40
CA SER A 489 16.83 13.91 -6.53
C SER A 489 16.65 15.32 -7.06
N TYR A 490 16.88 16.27 -6.15
CA TYR A 490 17.06 17.68 -6.43
C TYR A 490 18.07 17.85 -7.58
N GLY A 491 17.63 18.46 -8.67
CA GLY A 491 18.48 18.77 -9.81
C GLY A 491 17.77 19.72 -10.76
N ASN A 492 18.00 21.03 -10.55
CA ASN A 492 17.72 22.17 -11.43
C ASN A 492 17.20 21.85 -12.84
N GLY A 493 15.92 22.09 -13.07
CA GLY A 493 15.28 21.92 -14.37
C GLY A 493 13.78 21.91 -14.22
N VAL A 494 13.21 23.09 -14.02
CA VAL A 494 11.77 23.28 -13.93
C VAL A 494 11.20 23.24 -15.34
N ASP A 495 10.92 22.04 -15.86
CA ASP A 495 10.17 21.89 -17.11
C ASP A 495 8.67 22.05 -16.80
N VAL A 496 8.17 23.25 -17.14
CA VAL A 496 6.80 23.73 -16.94
C VAL A 496 6.08 23.75 -18.28
N GLU A 497 5.90 22.60 -18.89
CA GLU A 497 4.93 22.48 -19.96
C GLU A 497 4.13 21.24 -19.64
N ASP A 498 2.92 21.47 -19.11
CA ASP A 498 1.75 20.59 -19.29
C ASP A 498 0.57 20.98 -18.34
N ALA A 499 0.22 22.26 -18.29
CA ALA A 499 -1.19 22.65 -18.12
C ALA A 499 -1.76 22.97 -19.49
N VAL A 500 -2.56 22.05 -20.04
CA VAL A 500 -3.94 22.29 -20.52
C VAL A 500 -4.36 21.12 -21.38
N ALA A 501 -5.29 20.35 -20.83
CA ALA A 501 -6.45 19.82 -21.54
C ALA A 501 -7.42 19.23 -20.51
N ASP A 502 -7.72 19.95 -19.42
CA ASP A 502 -9.03 19.76 -18.77
C ASP A 502 -9.99 20.56 -19.65
N ARG A 503 -10.95 19.88 -20.29
CA ARG A 503 -12.04 20.54 -21.02
C ARG A 503 -12.60 21.61 -20.10
N GLU A 504 -12.56 22.86 -20.56
CA GLU A 504 -13.25 23.97 -19.95
C GLU A 504 -14.75 23.62 -20.00
N GLN A 505 -15.25 23.02 -18.92
CA GLN A 505 -16.65 23.15 -18.59
C GLN A 505 -16.74 24.56 -18.01
N GLU A 506 -17.14 25.50 -18.85
CA GLU A 506 -17.64 26.82 -18.43
C GLU A 506 -18.89 26.56 -17.59
N ASP A 507 -18.68 26.25 -16.31
CA ASP A 507 -19.65 26.65 -15.31
C ASP A 507 -19.38 28.15 -15.14
N ASP A 508 -20.03 28.96 -16.00
CA ASP A 508 -20.31 30.35 -15.70
C ASP A 508 -21.21 30.34 -14.45
N GLU A 509 -20.60 30.08 -13.27
CA GLU A 509 -21.28 30.21 -11.99
C GLU A 509 -21.78 31.66 -11.92
N GLU A 510 -23.10 31.81 -11.88
CA GLU A 510 -23.78 33.10 -11.71
C GLU A 510 -23.13 33.92 -10.59
N ASP A 511 -23.09 35.24 -10.77
CA ASP A 511 -22.47 36.23 -9.87
C ASP A 511 -23.29 36.36 -8.56
N ASP A 512 -23.38 35.28 -7.79
CA ASP A 512 -24.12 35.12 -6.52
C ASP A 512 -23.38 35.82 -5.36
N ALA A 513 -23.03 37.09 -5.57
CA ALA A 513 -22.52 37.94 -4.50
C ALA A 513 -23.66 38.40 -3.59
N ILE A 514 -23.57 38.07 -2.30
CA ILE A 514 -24.53 38.53 -1.30
C ILE A 514 -24.17 39.97 -0.91
N ILE A 515 -25.17 40.82 -0.66
CA ILE A 515 -24.95 42.17 -0.13
C ILE A 515 -24.74 42.07 1.38
N GLY A 516 -23.51 42.33 1.83
CA GLY A 516 -23.14 42.42 3.23
C GLY A 516 -23.27 43.84 3.80
N ASP A 517 -22.74 44.02 4.99
CA ASP A 517 -22.80 45.30 5.70
C ASP A 517 -22.22 46.44 4.88
N TYR A 518 -22.88 47.60 4.99
CA TYR A 518 -22.49 48.83 4.30
C TYR A 518 -22.42 48.72 2.78
N GLY A 519 -23.09 47.72 2.18
CA GLY A 519 -23.14 47.51 0.74
C GLY A 519 -21.99 46.67 0.18
N ALA A 520 -21.18 46.05 1.05
CA ALA A 520 -20.08 45.19 0.61
C ALA A 520 -20.58 44.00 -0.21
N ARG A 521 -19.84 43.60 -1.25
CA ARG A 521 -20.14 42.40 -2.05
C ARG A 521 -19.43 41.21 -1.42
N VAL A 522 -20.21 40.29 -0.87
CA VAL A 522 -19.72 39.11 -0.13
C VAL A 522 -19.70 37.90 -1.05
N ARG A 523 -18.53 37.24 -1.14
CA ARG A 523 -18.30 36.01 -1.88
C ARG A 523 -17.86 34.91 -0.92
N LEU A 524 -18.44 33.73 -1.10
CA LEU A 524 -18.11 32.53 -0.31
C LEU A 524 -17.42 31.45 -1.17
N TYR A 525 -17.52 31.55 -2.50
CA TYR A 525 -16.93 30.65 -3.48
C TYR A 525 -16.68 31.40 -4.81
N GLY A 526 -16.04 30.72 -5.75
CA GLY A 526 -15.85 31.23 -7.11
C GLY A 526 -14.70 32.22 -7.25
N ALA A 527 -14.81 33.11 -8.23
CA ALA A 527 -13.79 34.10 -8.56
C ALA A 527 -14.40 35.47 -8.83
N SER A 528 -13.58 36.51 -8.68
CA SER A 528 -13.90 37.86 -9.11
C SER A 528 -12.80 38.40 -10.03
N LYS A 529 -12.92 39.67 -10.42
CA LYS A 529 -11.84 40.37 -11.12
C LYS A 529 -10.51 40.35 -10.34
N TYR A 530 -10.60 40.37 -9.01
CA TYR A 530 -9.45 40.48 -8.12
C TYR A 530 -9.17 39.21 -7.32
N THR A 531 -10.10 38.25 -7.27
CA THR A 531 -9.94 37.07 -6.43
C THR A 531 -10.21 35.75 -7.15
N SER A 532 -9.59 34.69 -6.66
CA SER A 532 -9.94 33.30 -6.97
C SER A 532 -10.01 32.54 -5.66
N MET A 533 -11.10 31.83 -5.44
CA MET A 533 -11.39 31.10 -4.22
C MET A 533 -11.74 29.67 -4.57
N TYR A 534 -11.18 28.70 -3.84
CA TYR A 534 -11.55 27.31 -4.01
C TYR A 534 -11.29 26.53 -2.74
N THR A 535 -12.26 25.69 -2.37
CA THR A 535 -12.14 24.78 -1.23
C THR A 535 -12.54 23.38 -1.69
N GLN A 536 -11.86 22.39 -1.15
CA GLN A 536 -12.18 20.99 -1.39
C GLN A 536 -12.18 20.24 -0.07
N GLN A 537 -13.27 19.51 0.16
CA GLN A 537 -13.35 18.58 1.27
C GLN A 537 -12.26 17.51 1.14
N GLY A 538 -11.54 17.28 2.23
CA GLY A 538 -10.60 16.19 2.40
C GLY A 538 -11.31 14.84 2.56
N ARG A 539 -10.68 13.92 3.29
CA ARG A 539 -11.25 12.59 3.61
C ARG A 539 -11.93 12.54 4.98
N LYS A 540 -12.11 13.70 5.63
CA LYS A 540 -12.99 13.87 6.82
C LYS A 540 -14.46 13.87 6.38
N VAL A 541 -15.40 13.57 7.29
CA VAL A 541 -16.83 13.38 6.96
C VAL A 541 -17.48 14.66 6.41
N THR A 542 -17.07 15.82 6.93
CA THR A 542 -17.58 17.15 6.58
C THR A 542 -16.40 18.08 6.39
N ASN A 543 -16.43 18.92 5.33
CA ASN A 543 -15.46 20.01 5.18
C ASN A 543 -15.59 21.00 6.34
N GLN A 544 -14.53 21.16 7.11
CA GLN A 544 -14.47 22.06 8.26
C GLN A 544 -13.87 23.43 7.92
N ASP A 545 -13.23 23.57 6.75
CA ASP A 545 -12.70 24.84 6.26
C ASP A 545 -13.82 25.79 5.84
N ALA A 546 -13.58 27.08 6.06
CA ALA A 546 -14.44 28.17 5.64
C ALA A 546 -13.60 29.34 5.11
N MET A 547 -14.17 30.13 4.19
CA MET A 547 -13.49 31.30 3.65
C MET A 547 -14.48 32.34 3.13
N THR A 548 -14.06 33.60 3.10
CA THR A 548 -14.89 34.71 2.59
C THR A 548 -14.06 35.82 1.99
N VAL A 549 -14.62 36.50 0.99
CA VAL A 549 -14.10 37.75 0.44
C VAL A 549 -15.21 38.79 0.47
N TRP A 550 -14.93 39.97 1.02
CA TRP A 550 -15.83 41.12 1.01
C TRP A 550 -15.17 42.22 0.18
N GLU A 551 -15.73 42.49 -1.00
CA GLU A 551 -15.33 43.61 -1.85
C GLU A 551 -16.09 44.87 -1.42
N GLU A 552 -15.49 46.05 -1.59
CA GLU A 552 -16.05 47.32 -1.09
C GLU A 552 -16.28 47.31 0.43
N PHE A 553 -15.32 46.71 1.15
CA PHE A 553 -15.44 46.42 2.58
C PHE A 553 -15.60 47.69 3.41
N ALA A 554 -16.44 47.63 4.46
CA ALA A 554 -16.81 48.78 5.29
C ALA A 554 -17.44 49.98 4.52
N GLY A 555 -17.88 49.77 3.28
CA GLY A 555 -18.46 50.79 2.41
C GLY A 555 -17.43 51.64 1.66
N ASP A 556 -16.15 51.23 1.66
CA ASP A 556 -15.08 51.89 0.90
C ASP A 556 -14.72 51.05 -0.33
N LYS A 557 -14.80 51.67 -1.51
CA LYS A 557 -14.56 51.02 -2.80
C LYS A 557 -13.14 50.52 -3.00
N ASP A 558 -12.17 51.12 -2.30
CA ASP A 558 -10.77 50.73 -2.38
C ASP A 558 -10.36 49.75 -1.26
N MET A 559 -11.34 49.28 -0.46
CA MET A 559 -11.14 48.29 0.59
C MET A 559 -11.67 46.91 0.21
N LEU A 560 -10.89 45.89 0.57
CA LEU A 560 -11.24 44.48 0.39
C LEU A 560 -10.79 43.68 1.61
N PHE A 561 -11.65 42.80 2.12
CA PHE A 561 -11.35 41.85 3.17
C PHE A 561 -11.32 40.41 2.61
N CYS A 562 -10.30 39.64 3.00
CA CYS A 562 -10.22 38.19 2.77
C CYS A 562 -10.02 37.48 4.10
N GLY A 563 -10.70 36.35 4.31
CA GLY A 563 -10.48 35.49 5.48
C GLY A 563 -10.52 34.01 5.11
N VAL A 564 -9.60 33.22 5.66
CA VAL A 564 -9.59 31.75 5.62
C VAL A 564 -9.56 31.22 7.05
N PHE A 565 -10.37 30.20 7.30
CA PHE A 565 -10.67 29.65 8.62
C PHE A 565 -10.63 28.13 8.54
N ASP A 566 -9.69 27.51 9.25
CA ASP A 566 -9.53 26.06 9.38
C ASP A 566 -10.23 25.58 10.63
N GLY A 567 -11.33 24.84 10.46
CA GLY A 567 -12.16 24.39 11.56
C GLY A 567 -11.75 23.01 12.07
N HIS A 568 -11.77 22.81 13.39
CA HIS A 568 -11.41 21.53 14.00
C HIS A 568 -12.31 21.17 15.19
N GLY A 569 -12.19 19.93 15.65
CA GLY A 569 -13.06 19.35 16.66
C GLY A 569 -14.43 18.94 16.11
N PRO A 570 -15.33 18.39 16.96
CA PRO A 570 -16.60 17.79 16.54
C PRO A 570 -17.51 18.74 15.74
N TYR A 571 -17.48 20.03 16.06
CA TYR A 571 -18.30 21.07 15.43
C TYR A 571 -17.48 22.18 14.77
N GLY A 572 -16.21 21.93 14.43
CA GLY A 572 -15.33 22.94 13.82
C GLY A 572 -15.92 23.58 12.57
N HIS A 573 -16.64 22.82 11.75
CA HIS A 573 -17.35 23.34 10.57
C HIS A 573 -18.43 24.38 10.90
N LYS A 574 -19.03 24.35 12.10
CA LYS A 574 -19.99 25.37 12.57
C LYS A 574 -19.24 26.58 13.12
N VAL A 575 -18.19 26.36 13.91
CA VAL A 575 -17.35 27.43 14.47
C VAL A 575 -16.71 28.25 13.34
N ALA A 576 -16.06 27.59 12.38
CA ALA A 576 -15.42 28.24 11.22
C ALA A 576 -16.42 29.04 10.38
N ARG A 577 -17.64 28.50 10.15
CA ARG A 577 -18.70 29.23 9.43
C ARG A 577 -19.24 30.43 10.21
N HIS A 578 -19.45 30.29 11.52
CA HIS A 578 -19.88 31.40 12.38
C HIS A 578 -18.84 32.52 12.38
N VAL A 579 -17.55 32.15 12.51
CA VAL A 579 -16.45 33.11 12.45
C VAL A 579 -16.38 33.80 11.09
N ARG A 580 -16.48 33.03 10.00
CA ARG A 580 -16.52 33.54 8.63
C ARG A 580 -17.63 34.57 8.42
N ASP A 581 -18.82 34.30 8.94
CA ASP A 581 -20.02 35.11 8.67
C ASP A 581 -20.09 36.36 9.55
N THR A 582 -19.56 36.33 10.79
CA THR A 582 -19.74 37.42 11.77
C THR A 582 -18.48 38.27 11.97
N LEU A 583 -17.26 37.72 11.79
CA LEU A 583 -16.01 38.47 12.02
C LEU A 583 -15.86 39.70 11.10
N PRO A 584 -16.15 39.63 9.78
CA PRO A 584 -16.03 40.78 8.89
C PRO A 584 -16.98 41.92 9.27
N SER A 585 -18.20 41.60 9.70
CA SER A 585 -19.18 42.57 10.21
C SER A 585 -18.69 43.31 11.46
N ARG A 586 -18.07 42.58 12.41
CA ARG A 586 -17.46 43.17 13.61
C ARG A 586 -16.31 44.11 13.26
N LEU A 587 -15.41 43.65 12.38
CA LEU A 587 -14.29 44.45 11.90
C LEU A 587 -14.76 45.71 11.17
N SER A 588 -15.70 45.59 10.22
CA SER A 588 -16.21 46.74 9.47
C SER A 588 -16.84 47.79 10.40
N SER A 589 -17.62 47.35 11.40
CA SER A 589 -18.20 48.23 12.41
C SER A 589 -17.13 48.94 13.25
N ALA A 590 -16.10 48.21 13.69
CA ALA A 590 -14.99 48.76 14.47
C ALA A 590 -14.17 49.79 13.67
N ILE A 591 -13.90 49.50 12.39
CA ILE A 591 -13.18 50.38 11.46
C ILE A 591 -13.97 51.66 11.21
N ARG A 592 -15.28 51.56 10.96
CA ARG A 592 -16.12 52.75 10.76
C ARG A 592 -16.23 53.61 12.02
N ALA A 593 -16.30 52.98 13.20
CA ALA A 593 -16.31 53.71 14.45
C ALA A 593 -15.00 54.49 14.68
N SER A 594 -13.85 53.91 14.33
CA SER A 594 -12.55 54.58 14.45
C SER A 594 -12.39 55.73 13.44
N GLN A 595 -12.83 55.55 12.19
CA GLN A 595 -12.83 56.58 11.15
C GLN A 595 -13.78 57.76 11.46
N ASN A 596 -14.95 57.50 12.04
CA ASN A 596 -15.87 58.57 12.44
C ASN A 596 -15.33 59.41 13.62
N ASN A 597 -14.57 58.79 14.52
CA ASN A 597 -13.94 59.49 15.65
C ASN A 597 -12.74 60.35 15.21
N SER A 598 -12.03 59.98 14.14
CA SER A 598 -10.95 60.80 13.57
C SER A 598 -11.47 62.04 12.84
N PHE A 599 -12.61 61.95 12.14
CA PHE A 599 -13.29 63.11 11.53
C PHE A 599 -13.78 64.13 12.57
N LYS A 600 -14.41 63.68 13.67
CA LYS A 600 -14.85 64.57 14.76
C LYS A 600 -13.70 65.31 15.47
N ARG A 601 -12.48 64.74 15.48
CA ARG A 601 -11.28 65.40 16.02
C ARG A 601 -10.73 66.49 15.11
N ARG A 602 -10.92 66.40 13.78
CA ARG A 602 -10.49 67.45 12.83
C ARG A 602 -11.41 68.68 12.87
N ASP A 603 -12.72 68.50 13.02
CA ASP A 603 -13.67 69.64 13.08
C ASP A 603 -13.52 70.50 14.35
N ASN A 604 -13.06 69.91 15.47
CA ASN A 604 -12.79 70.66 16.70
C ASN A 604 -11.46 71.44 16.70
N LYS A 605 -10.60 71.28 15.67
CA LYS A 605 -9.35 72.05 15.54
C LYS A 605 -9.53 73.36 14.72
N GLY A 606 -10.71 73.57 14.13
CA GLY A 606 -11.03 74.74 13.30
C GLY A 606 -11.65 75.95 14.02
N LYS A 607 -11.77 75.93 15.36
CA LYS A 607 -12.30 77.08 16.13
C LYS A 607 -11.36 77.42 17.30
N GLY A 608 -10.37 78.28 17.05
CA GLY A 608 -9.45 78.73 18.09
C GLY A 608 -8.50 79.85 17.67
N LYS A 609 -9.05 81.08 17.56
CA LYS A 609 -8.44 82.41 17.77
C LYS A 609 -7.25 82.89 16.90
N ASN A 610 -7.55 83.99 16.19
CA ASN A 610 -6.64 85.05 15.78
C ASN A 610 -5.80 85.60 16.95
N SER A 611 -4.52 85.83 16.71
CA SER A 611 -3.79 87.04 17.12
C SER A 611 -2.42 87.09 16.45
N ASP A 612 -2.09 88.28 15.96
CA ASP A 612 -0.89 88.69 15.24
C ASP A 612 0.41 88.48 16.03
N ASP A 613 1.50 88.09 15.34
CA ASP A 613 2.77 88.84 15.36
C ASP A 613 3.86 88.22 14.47
N VAL A 614 4.68 89.11 13.91
CA VAL A 614 5.70 88.94 12.86
C VAL A 614 7.04 88.45 13.43
N ASN A 615 7.72 87.48 12.77
CA ASN A 615 9.13 87.65 12.38
C ASN A 615 9.65 86.56 11.43
N GLU A 616 10.35 87.02 10.39
CA GLU A 616 11.16 86.25 9.44
C GLU A 616 12.48 85.78 10.06
N ASN A 617 12.91 84.55 9.75
CA ASN A 617 14.27 84.27 9.24
C ASN A 617 14.46 82.79 8.84
N GLN A 618 14.72 82.62 7.54
CA GLN A 618 15.56 81.65 6.80
C GLN A 618 15.96 80.29 7.40
N GLY A 619 15.74 79.26 6.59
CA GLY A 619 16.50 78.00 6.61
C GLY A 619 15.71 76.83 6.02
N ASP A 620 15.67 76.71 4.69
CA ASP A 620 15.23 75.48 4.00
C ASP A 620 16.28 74.38 4.22
N GLU A 621 16.03 73.45 5.13
CA GLU A 621 16.53 72.06 5.03
C GLU A 621 15.41 71.09 5.40
N ASP A 622 14.92 70.44 4.34
CA ASP A 622 13.93 69.38 4.24
C ASP A 622 14.22 68.23 5.25
N SER A 623 13.46 68.19 6.34
CA SER A 623 13.47 67.09 7.31
C SER A 623 12.16 66.31 7.20
N GLY A 624 12.30 65.06 6.76
CA GLY A 624 11.21 64.14 6.44
C GLY A 624 10.28 63.85 7.62
N ASP A 625 9.10 64.45 7.57
CA ASP A 625 7.96 64.22 8.45
C ASP A 625 7.04 63.12 7.88
N TYR A 626 7.56 61.90 7.71
CA TYR A 626 6.83 60.79 7.06
C TYR A 626 6.62 59.52 7.92
N ASP A 627 7.07 59.45 9.18
CA ASP A 627 7.04 58.21 9.98
C ASP A 627 5.99 58.16 11.12
N ASP A 628 5.49 59.31 11.62
CA ASP A 628 4.58 59.34 12.77
C ASP A 628 3.13 58.94 12.42
N SER A 629 2.69 59.15 11.17
CA SER A 629 1.32 58.83 10.76
C SER A 629 1.08 57.33 10.54
N SER A 630 2.10 56.54 10.19
CA SER A 630 1.98 55.09 9.94
C SER A 630 1.86 54.28 11.23
N SER A 631 2.57 54.68 12.28
CA SER A 631 2.55 54.02 13.59
C SER A 631 1.20 54.21 14.30
N LEU A 632 0.63 55.42 14.22
CA LEU A 632 -0.71 55.74 14.73
C LEU A 632 -1.81 55.00 13.96
N LEU A 633 -1.64 54.80 12.65
CA LEU A 633 -2.57 54.00 11.84
C LEU A 633 -2.52 52.52 12.26
N LEU A 634 -1.32 51.94 12.40
CA LEU A 634 -1.13 50.54 12.80
C LEU A 634 -1.75 50.24 14.17
N SER A 635 -1.50 51.09 15.18
CA SER A 635 -2.06 50.90 16.52
C SER A 635 -3.60 50.94 16.54
N SER A 636 -4.23 51.73 15.67
CA SER A 636 -5.70 51.76 15.51
C SER A 636 -6.24 50.48 14.87
N TRP A 637 -5.55 49.95 13.85
CA TRP A 637 -5.91 48.68 13.20
C TRP A 637 -5.74 47.50 14.15
N GLU A 638 -4.58 47.41 14.81
CA GLU A 638 -4.28 46.39 15.82
C GLU A 638 -5.34 46.38 16.92
N THR A 639 -5.69 47.55 17.46
CA THR A 639 -6.77 47.68 18.47
C THR A 639 -8.11 47.16 17.93
N SER A 640 -8.43 47.47 16.68
CA SER A 640 -9.69 47.04 16.05
C SER A 640 -9.75 45.52 15.84
N PHE A 641 -8.65 44.91 15.39
CA PHE A 641 -8.52 43.46 15.23
C PHE A 641 -8.57 42.75 16.58
N ILE A 642 -7.74 43.14 17.55
CA ILE A 642 -7.71 42.52 18.88
C ILE A 642 -9.09 42.61 19.54
N LYS A 643 -9.75 43.79 19.47
CA LYS A 643 -11.09 43.96 20.01
C LYS A 643 -12.11 43.05 19.32
N SER A 644 -12.12 43.02 18.00
CA SER A 644 -13.10 42.24 17.23
C SER A 644 -12.91 40.74 17.41
N PHE A 645 -11.67 40.26 17.50
CA PHE A 645 -11.35 38.86 17.78
C PHE A 645 -11.77 38.50 19.21
N LYS A 646 -11.47 39.35 20.20
CA LYS A 646 -11.92 39.12 21.58
C LYS A 646 -13.45 39.03 21.67
N GLU A 647 -14.17 39.98 21.08
CA GLU A 647 -15.64 39.98 21.10
C GLU A 647 -16.24 38.78 20.35
N MET A 648 -15.60 38.32 19.29
CA MET A 648 -15.99 37.10 18.56
C MET A 648 -15.82 35.84 19.42
N ASP A 649 -14.68 35.70 20.10
CA ASP A 649 -14.42 34.55 20.98
C ASP A 649 -15.37 34.58 22.20
N GLU A 650 -15.65 35.75 22.77
CA GLU A 650 -16.64 35.92 23.83
C GLU A 650 -18.06 35.53 23.35
N GLU A 651 -18.45 35.91 22.13
CA GLU A 651 -19.73 35.50 21.53
C GLU A 651 -19.82 33.98 21.39
N LEU A 652 -18.76 33.34 20.85
CA LEU A 652 -18.69 31.87 20.73
C LEU A 652 -18.78 31.15 22.08
N SER A 653 -18.33 31.78 23.17
CA SER A 653 -18.43 31.23 24.52
C SER A 653 -19.84 31.26 25.09
N LEU A 654 -20.68 32.17 24.60
CA LEU A 654 -22.05 32.40 25.08
C LEU A 654 -23.11 31.72 24.19
N ASP A 655 -22.75 31.37 22.95
CA ASP A 655 -23.66 30.75 22.01
C ASP A 655 -23.86 29.25 22.28
N ALA A 656 -24.94 28.92 23.00
CA ALA A 656 -25.30 27.54 23.30
C ALA A 656 -25.70 26.69 22.07
N SER A 657 -25.87 27.29 20.89
CA SER A 657 -26.23 26.57 19.66
C SER A 657 -25.02 25.93 18.95
N ILE A 658 -23.81 26.35 19.30
CA ILE A 658 -22.54 25.85 18.75
C ILE A 658 -21.67 25.36 19.91
N ASP A 659 -21.39 24.06 19.97
CA ASP A 659 -20.44 23.52 20.94
C ASP A 659 -19.00 23.85 20.52
N SER A 660 -18.52 24.94 21.09
CA SER A 660 -17.20 25.53 20.96
C SER A 660 -16.26 25.13 22.12
N PHE A 661 -16.68 24.22 23.02
CA PHE A 661 -15.85 23.84 24.17
C PHE A 661 -14.64 23.01 23.75
N CYS A 662 -14.85 22.03 22.85
CA CYS A 662 -13.80 21.19 22.25
C CYS A 662 -13.77 21.32 20.71
N SER A 663 -14.35 22.40 20.17
CA SER A 663 -14.29 22.74 18.75
C SER A 663 -13.78 24.16 18.59
N GLY A 664 -12.98 24.38 17.55
CA GLY A 664 -12.37 25.67 17.30
C GLY A 664 -12.15 25.94 15.82
N THR A 665 -11.55 27.08 15.54
CA THR A 665 -11.09 27.44 14.20
C THR A 665 -9.88 28.37 14.25
N THR A 666 -9.00 28.23 13.27
CA THR A 666 -8.00 29.26 12.94
C THR A 666 -8.67 30.47 12.28
N ALA A 667 -7.92 31.56 12.13
CA ALA A 667 -8.30 32.69 11.29
C ALA A 667 -7.06 33.41 10.76
N VAL A 668 -6.83 33.35 9.44
CA VAL A 668 -5.93 34.27 8.75
C VAL A 668 -6.76 35.26 7.94
N SER A 669 -6.61 36.56 8.24
CA SER A 669 -7.41 37.64 7.67
C SER A 669 -6.53 38.72 7.09
N VAL A 670 -6.91 39.25 5.93
CA VAL A 670 -6.20 40.33 5.22
C VAL A 670 -7.19 41.41 4.82
N ILE A 671 -6.91 42.66 5.21
CA ILE A 671 -7.57 43.86 4.70
C ILE A 671 -6.59 44.58 3.77
N LYS A 672 -7.02 44.79 2.53
CA LYS A 672 -6.34 45.66 1.58
C LYS A 672 -7.11 46.97 1.48
N GLU A 673 -6.50 48.08 1.90
CA GLU A 673 -7.01 49.45 1.75
C GLU A 673 -6.07 50.22 0.82
N GLY A 674 -6.45 50.44 -0.44
CA GLY A 674 -5.54 51.06 -1.41
C GLY A 674 -4.22 50.28 -1.54
N ASN A 675 -3.11 50.88 -1.12
CA ASN A 675 -1.77 50.26 -1.08
C ASN A 675 -1.38 49.74 0.32
N ASN A 676 -2.29 49.73 1.27
CA ASN A 676 -2.04 49.26 2.62
C ASN A 676 -2.56 47.83 2.76
N LEU A 677 -1.76 46.95 3.36
CA LEU A 677 -2.13 45.59 3.69
C LEU A 677 -2.05 45.42 5.22
N ILE A 678 -3.17 45.09 5.83
CA ILE A 678 -3.27 44.76 7.26
C ILE A 678 -3.55 43.26 7.34
N ILE A 679 -2.72 42.53 8.07
CA ILE A 679 -2.78 41.07 8.18
C ILE A 679 -2.98 40.72 9.64
N ALA A 680 -3.93 39.84 9.93
CA ALA A 680 -4.14 39.28 11.27
C ALA A 680 -4.10 37.75 11.18
N ASN A 681 -3.24 37.11 11.97
CA ASN A 681 -3.13 35.67 12.03
C ASN A 681 -3.49 35.12 13.41
N LEU A 682 -4.28 34.05 13.42
CA LEU A 682 -4.67 33.28 14.58
C LEU A 682 -4.61 31.79 14.23
N GLY A 683 -3.54 31.11 14.66
CA GLY A 683 -3.30 29.70 14.36
C GLY A 683 -2.24 29.49 13.29
N ASP A 684 -2.35 28.38 12.56
CA ASP A 684 -1.35 27.86 11.62
C ASP A 684 -1.78 27.89 10.15
N SER A 685 -2.96 28.44 9.86
CA SER A 685 -3.23 28.98 8.52
C SER A 685 -2.23 30.09 8.19
N ARG A 686 -1.92 30.26 6.90
CA ARG A 686 -0.82 31.15 6.47
C ARG A 686 -1.21 32.04 5.31
N ALA A 687 -0.69 33.28 5.33
CA ALA A 687 -0.72 34.21 4.22
C ALA A 687 0.70 34.46 3.67
N ILE A 688 0.82 34.48 2.34
CA ILE A 688 2.05 34.82 1.62
C ILE A 688 1.80 35.89 0.57
N LEU A 689 2.80 36.72 0.30
CA LEU A 689 2.83 37.70 -0.76
C LEU A 689 3.81 37.26 -1.84
N CYS A 690 3.37 37.28 -3.10
CA CYS A 690 4.28 37.19 -4.24
C CYS A 690 4.77 38.58 -4.62
N SER A 691 6.09 38.77 -4.60
CA SER A 691 6.75 40.03 -5.02
C SER A 691 7.84 39.76 -6.05
N ARG A 692 8.14 40.75 -6.88
CA ARG A 692 9.23 40.70 -7.86
C ARG A 692 10.57 41.04 -7.22
N GLY A 693 11.49 40.08 -7.25
CA GLY A 693 12.88 40.26 -6.83
C GLY A 693 13.69 41.15 -7.77
N PRO A 694 14.96 41.43 -7.44
CA PRO A 694 15.83 42.33 -8.22
C PRO A 694 16.04 41.91 -9.68
N LYS A 695 16.01 40.61 -9.99
CA LYS A 695 16.13 40.06 -11.35
C LYS A 695 14.76 39.79 -11.98
N ASN A 696 13.72 40.48 -11.50
CA ASN A 696 12.33 40.31 -11.95
C ASN A 696 11.74 38.90 -11.71
N GLN A 697 12.41 38.05 -10.93
CA GLN A 697 11.88 36.73 -10.57
C GLN A 697 10.78 36.84 -9.51
N LEU A 698 9.81 35.94 -9.53
CA LEU A 698 8.75 35.88 -8.52
C LEU A 698 9.29 35.23 -7.25
N VAL A 699 9.16 35.93 -6.12
CA VAL A 699 9.65 35.49 -4.81
C VAL A 699 8.48 35.51 -3.81
N PRO A 700 8.25 34.41 -3.07
CA PRO A 700 7.32 34.41 -1.96
C PRO A 700 7.90 35.16 -0.76
N VAL A 701 7.08 35.99 -0.13
CA VAL A 701 7.33 36.64 1.16
C VAL A 701 6.23 36.18 2.11
N GLN A 702 6.58 35.37 3.10
CA GLN A 702 5.63 34.93 4.11
C GLN A 702 5.22 36.12 4.99
N LEU A 703 3.90 36.37 5.09
CA LEU A 703 3.34 37.52 5.82
C LEU A 703 2.97 37.17 7.26
N THR A 704 2.79 35.89 7.57
CA THR A 704 2.34 35.40 8.88
C THR A 704 3.26 34.31 9.40
N VAL A 705 3.45 34.24 10.71
CA VAL A 705 4.10 33.10 11.37
C VAL A 705 3.03 32.08 11.76
N ASP A 706 3.22 30.81 11.41
CA ASP A 706 2.30 29.75 11.81
C ASP A 706 2.44 29.53 13.32
N LEU A 707 1.39 29.83 14.08
CA LEU A 707 1.45 29.90 15.55
C LEU A 707 1.38 28.50 16.18
N LYS A 708 2.41 27.69 15.94
CA LYS A 708 2.56 26.32 16.46
C LYS A 708 2.99 26.32 17.95
N PRO A 709 2.63 25.29 18.74
CA PRO A 709 2.90 25.26 20.19
C PRO A 709 4.38 25.30 20.60
N ASN A 710 5.30 24.94 19.70
CA ASN A 710 6.75 24.92 19.97
C ASN A 710 7.45 26.26 19.73
N ILE A 711 6.75 27.29 19.25
CA ILE A 711 7.31 28.66 19.20
C ILE A 711 7.59 29.10 20.63
N THR A 712 8.79 29.63 20.88
CA THR A 712 9.28 29.94 22.24
C THR A 712 8.28 30.75 23.06
N SER A 713 7.76 31.87 22.53
CA SER A 713 6.78 32.71 23.23
C SER A 713 5.45 32.01 23.50
N GLU A 714 5.01 31.14 22.58
CA GLU A 714 3.77 30.39 22.69
C GLU A 714 3.94 29.26 23.73
N ALA A 715 5.04 28.52 23.67
CA ALA A 715 5.38 27.46 24.59
C ALA A 715 5.55 27.96 26.03
N GLU A 716 6.20 29.11 26.21
CA GLU A 716 6.33 29.76 27.52
C GLU A 716 4.97 30.17 28.07
N ARG A 717 4.10 30.78 27.25
CA ARG A 717 2.74 31.13 27.67
C ARG A 717 1.96 29.88 28.11
N ILE A 718 1.97 28.82 27.30
CA ILE A 718 1.25 27.57 27.59
C ILE A 718 1.74 26.96 28.91
N LYS A 719 3.06 26.86 29.10
CA LYS A 719 3.65 26.33 30.34
C LYS A 719 3.35 27.20 31.56
N ASN A 720 3.39 28.53 31.42
CA ASN A 720 3.05 29.46 32.49
C ASN A 720 1.56 29.41 32.87
N SER A 721 0.70 28.95 31.96
CA SER A 721 -0.71 28.66 32.18
C SER A 721 -0.96 27.20 32.59
N ASN A 722 0.06 26.46 33.04
CA ASN A 722 -0.03 25.05 33.45
C ASN A 722 -0.39 24.05 32.32
N GLY A 723 -0.44 24.48 31.05
CA GLY A 723 -0.59 23.59 29.91
C GLY A 723 0.71 22.86 29.55
N ARG A 724 0.61 21.75 28.81
CA ARG A 724 1.77 21.01 28.31
C ARG A 724 1.95 21.23 26.81
N VAL A 725 3.22 21.26 26.38
CA VAL A 725 3.62 21.29 24.96
C VAL A 725 4.44 20.03 24.68
N LEU A 726 3.83 19.08 23.98
CA LEU A 726 4.41 17.76 23.71
C LEU A 726 4.00 17.28 22.32
N ALA A 727 4.89 16.56 21.65
CA ALA A 727 4.59 15.81 20.43
C ALA A 727 4.26 14.35 20.80
N LEU A 728 3.48 13.67 19.97
CA LEU A 728 3.21 12.24 20.13
C LEU A 728 4.40 11.42 19.61
N ASP A 729 4.68 10.25 20.20
CA ASP A 729 5.78 9.37 19.77
C ASP A 729 5.70 8.98 18.28
N GLN A 730 4.49 8.90 17.74
CA GLN A 730 4.21 8.56 16.34
C GLN A 730 4.34 9.77 15.39
N GLU A 731 4.32 11.00 15.92
CA GLU A 731 4.40 12.27 15.19
C GLU A 731 5.36 13.24 15.91
N PRO A 732 6.67 12.92 16.01
CA PRO A 732 7.61 13.68 16.85
C PRO A 732 7.83 15.13 16.39
N GLU A 733 7.43 15.47 15.16
CA GLU A 733 7.55 16.81 14.60
C GLU A 733 6.30 17.69 14.84
N VAL A 734 5.19 17.11 15.31
CA VAL A 734 3.92 17.82 15.51
C VAL A 734 3.69 18.09 17.00
N PHE A 735 4.05 19.30 17.42
CA PHE A 735 3.84 19.74 18.79
C PHE A 735 2.38 20.13 19.02
N ARG A 736 1.84 19.69 20.16
CA ARG A 736 0.44 19.89 20.53
C ARG A 736 0.32 20.51 21.93
N VAL A 737 -0.76 21.25 22.14
CA VAL A 737 -1.20 21.77 23.44
C VAL A 737 -2.06 20.71 24.12
N TRP A 738 -1.72 20.39 25.37
CA TRP A 738 -2.44 19.42 26.19
C TRP A 738 -2.79 20.00 27.56
N MET A 739 -3.84 19.47 28.17
CA MET A 739 -4.15 19.74 29.57
C MET A 739 -3.04 19.21 30.51
N PRO A 740 -2.91 19.74 31.75
CA PRO A 740 -1.81 19.40 32.66
C PRO A 740 -1.70 17.91 32.96
N ASP A 741 -2.83 17.27 33.28
CA ASP A 741 -2.90 15.88 33.78
C ASP A 741 -3.56 14.91 32.79
N GLU A 742 -3.94 15.37 31.60
CA GLU A 742 -4.69 14.58 30.63
C GLU A 742 -4.11 14.71 29.21
N ASP A 743 -3.96 13.60 28.50
CA ASP A 743 -3.56 13.55 27.08
C ASP A 743 -4.76 13.83 26.16
N CYS A 744 -5.49 14.91 26.44
CA CYS A 744 -6.49 15.48 25.56
C CYS A 744 -6.61 17.01 25.74
N PRO A 745 -7.12 17.76 24.76
CA PRO A 745 -7.54 17.31 23.42
C PRO A 745 -6.39 17.15 22.41
N GLY A 746 -5.21 17.77 22.63
CA GLY A 746 -4.05 17.63 21.73
C GLY A 746 -4.07 18.54 20.51
N LEU A 747 -4.20 19.86 20.73
CA LEU A 747 -4.37 20.87 19.68
C LEU A 747 -3.02 21.25 19.01
N ALA A 748 -2.93 21.20 17.67
CA ALA A 748 -1.68 21.40 16.92
C ALA A 748 -1.25 22.87 16.72
N MET A 749 -1.97 23.81 17.33
CA MET A 749 -1.79 25.26 17.24
C MET A 749 -1.95 25.92 18.61
N ALA A 750 -1.28 27.05 18.82
CA ALA A 750 -1.22 27.74 20.11
C ALA A 750 -2.25 28.87 20.26
N ARG A 751 -2.95 29.22 19.17
CA ARG A 751 -4.00 30.25 19.14
C ARG A 751 -5.14 29.81 18.24
N ALA A 752 -6.38 29.96 18.71
CA ALA A 752 -7.59 29.61 17.98
C ALA A 752 -8.81 30.33 18.61
N PHE A 753 -9.87 30.46 17.82
CA PHE A 753 -11.21 30.71 18.34
C PHE A 753 -11.83 29.41 18.85
N GLY A 754 -12.72 29.50 19.86
CA GLY A 754 -13.30 28.30 20.46
C GLY A 754 -12.26 27.52 21.29
N ASP A 755 -12.38 26.19 21.36
CA ASP A 755 -11.59 25.33 22.25
C ASP A 755 -11.51 25.87 23.69
N PHE A 756 -12.67 26.23 24.26
CA PHE A 756 -12.72 26.79 25.61
C PHE A 756 -12.10 25.88 26.68
N CYS A 757 -12.03 24.57 26.43
CA CYS A 757 -11.32 23.62 27.28
C CYS A 757 -9.82 23.90 27.44
N LEU A 758 -9.19 24.64 26.53
CA LEU A 758 -7.75 24.94 26.53
C LEU A 758 -7.41 26.39 26.88
N LYS A 759 -8.40 27.29 27.04
CA LYS A 759 -8.16 28.72 27.28
C LYS A 759 -7.43 28.98 28.60
N ASP A 760 -7.79 28.24 29.65
CA ASP A 760 -7.11 28.31 30.95
C ASP A 760 -5.69 27.73 30.93
N TYR A 761 -5.35 26.99 29.87
CA TYR A 761 -4.06 26.31 29.70
C TYR A 761 -3.17 26.95 28.62
N GLY A 762 -3.45 28.22 28.31
CA GLY A 762 -2.57 29.08 27.49
C GLY A 762 -2.93 29.15 26.00
N LEU A 763 -4.04 28.55 25.57
CA LEU A 763 -4.64 28.87 24.28
C LEU A 763 -5.27 30.27 24.34
N ILE A 764 -5.04 31.11 23.33
CA ILE A 764 -5.60 32.47 23.28
C ILE A 764 -6.22 32.76 21.91
N SER A 765 -7.21 33.67 21.88
CA SER A 765 -7.86 34.17 20.66
C SER A 765 -7.31 35.52 20.17
N THR A 766 -6.23 36.02 20.79
CA THR A 766 -5.57 37.27 20.37
C THR A 766 -4.73 37.05 19.11
N PRO A 767 -5.04 37.70 17.98
CA PRO A 767 -4.29 37.53 16.74
C PRO A 767 -2.93 38.24 16.80
N GLU A 768 -1.98 37.80 15.98
CA GLU A 768 -0.81 38.60 15.61
C GLU A 768 -1.19 39.51 14.45
N VAL A 769 -1.10 40.83 14.66
CA VAL A 769 -1.45 41.83 13.64
C VAL A 769 -0.19 42.47 13.08
N SER A 770 -0.06 42.46 11.76
CA SER A 770 1.05 43.09 11.05
C SER A 770 0.55 44.00 9.94
N TYR A 771 1.40 44.96 9.57
CA TYR A 771 1.12 45.91 8.51
C TYR A 771 2.23 45.91 7.48
N ARG A 772 1.82 46.03 6.22
CA ARG A 772 2.74 46.15 5.09
C ARG A 772 2.17 47.12 4.07
N ARG A 773 3.02 48.05 3.63
CA ARG A 773 2.72 48.88 2.46
C ARG A 773 3.08 48.11 1.19
N LEU A 774 2.12 47.97 0.29
CA LEU A 774 2.29 47.38 -1.03
C LEU A 774 3.10 48.31 -1.92
N THR A 775 3.86 47.69 -2.82
CA THR A 775 4.71 48.32 -3.81
C THR A 775 4.33 47.85 -5.21
N ASP A 776 4.79 48.54 -6.24
CA ASP A 776 4.58 48.13 -7.63
C ASP A 776 5.24 46.79 -7.99
N LYS A 777 6.05 46.20 -7.11
CA LYS A 777 6.66 44.87 -7.29
C LYS A 777 5.74 43.74 -6.84
N ASP A 778 4.73 44.05 -6.04
CA ASP A 778 3.84 43.08 -5.41
C ASP A 778 2.75 42.64 -6.40
N GLU A 779 2.59 41.33 -6.61
CA GLU A 779 1.73 40.77 -7.67
C GLU A 779 0.39 40.24 -7.14
N PHE A 780 0.45 39.37 -6.13
CA PHE A 780 -0.72 38.73 -5.52
C PHE A 780 -0.42 38.23 -4.10
N VAL A 781 -1.47 38.09 -3.29
CA VAL A 781 -1.45 37.50 -1.95
C VAL A 781 -2.18 36.16 -2.00
N VAL A 782 -1.68 35.15 -1.30
CA VAL A 782 -2.36 33.85 -1.14
C VAL A 782 -2.61 33.61 0.34
N LEU A 783 -3.84 33.29 0.70
CA LEU A 783 -4.25 32.81 2.04
C LEU A 783 -4.70 31.36 1.88
N ALA A 784 -4.24 30.46 2.74
CA ALA A 784 -4.71 29.08 2.73
C ALA A 784 -4.63 28.40 4.11
N THR A 785 -5.36 27.30 4.28
CA THR A 785 -5.31 26.41 5.45
C THR A 785 -4.11 25.46 5.41
N ASP A 786 -3.85 24.75 6.51
CA ASP A 786 -2.69 23.86 6.63
C ASP A 786 -2.76 22.66 5.66
N GLY A 787 -3.96 22.28 5.21
CA GLY A 787 -4.19 21.35 4.11
C GLY A 787 -3.44 21.72 2.82
N VAL A 788 -3.01 22.97 2.66
CA VAL A 788 -2.07 23.37 1.61
C VAL A 788 -0.63 23.45 2.11
N TRP A 789 -0.40 24.10 3.24
CA TRP A 789 0.96 24.45 3.71
C TRP A 789 1.75 23.27 4.27
N ASP A 790 1.09 22.23 4.74
CA ASP A 790 1.75 20.99 5.21
C ASP A 790 2.36 20.21 4.04
N VAL A 791 1.84 20.40 2.83
CA VAL A 791 2.23 19.62 1.65
C VAL A 791 2.87 20.44 0.54
N LEU A 792 2.66 21.76 0.47
CA LEU A 792 3.28 22.65 -0.51
C LEU A 792 4.08 23.77 0.16
N THR A 793 5.26 24.04 -0.40
CA THR A 793 6.10 25.17 0.01
C THR A 793 5.57 26.50 -0.53
N ASN A 794 5.95 27.61 0.11
CA ASN A 794 5.60 28.97 -0.36
C ASN A 794 6.03 29.21 -1.82
N TYR A 795 7.17 28.66 -2.23
CA TYR A 795 7.67 28.78 -3.61
C TYR A 795 6.82 28.01 -4.62
N GLU A 796 6.40 26.79 -4.28
CA GLU A 796 5.54 25.97 -5.13
C GLU A 796 4.18 26.64 -5.33
N VAL A 797 3.57 27.17 -4.26
CA VAL A 797 2.29 27.89 -4.34
C VAL A 797 2.40 29.12 -5.25
N VAL A 798 3.43 29.95 -5.08
CA VAL A 798 3.67 31.11 -5.97
C VAL A 798 3.82 30.69 -7.43
N LYS A 799 4.56 29.60 -7.69
CA LYS A 799 4.77 29.08 -9.04
C LYS A 799 3.46 28.58 -9.65
N ILE A 800 2.63 27.85 -8.89
CA ILE A 800 1.33 27.34 -9.35
C ILE A 800 0.39 28.50 -9.69
N VAL A 801 0.28 29.50 -8.82
CA VAL A 801 -0.58 30.67 -9.06
C VAL A 801 -0.09 31.48 -10.26
N ALA A 802 1.23 31.66 -10.41
CA ALA A 802 1.81 32.35 -11.55
C ALA A 802 1.62 31.59 -12.87
N TYR A 803 1.52 30.25 -12.82
CA TYR A 803 1.31 29.40 -13.98
C TYR A 803 -0.17 29.33 -14.44
N ALA A 804 -1.11 29.77 -13.61
CA ALA A 804 -2.53 29.73 -13.93
C ALA A 804 -2.84 30.58 -15.18
N ARG A 805 -3.37 29.95 -16.24
CA ARG A 805 -3.74 30.64 -17.48
C ARG A 805 -4.86 31.66 -17.29
N LYS A 806 -5.82 31.34 -16.41
CA LYS A 806 -6.92 32.21 -15.99
C LYS A 806 -6.81 32.42 -14.48
N ARG A 807 -6.97 33.66 -14.03
CA ARG A 807 -6.96 34.00 -12.59
C ARG A 807 -7.96 33.19 -11.80
N SER A 808 -9.16 33.01 -12.35
CA SER A 808 -10.25 32.26 -11.73
C SER A 808 -9.87 30.82 -11.38
N MET A 809 -8.90 30.23 -12.09
CA MET A 809 -8.44 28.85 -11.84
C MET A 809 -7.32 28.76 -10.79
N ALA A 810 -6.72 29.87 -10.36
CA ALA A 810 -5.50 29.83 -9.56
C ALA A 810 -5.68 29.07 -8.25
N ALA A 811 -6.71 29.37 -7.46
CA ALA A 811 -6.99 28.68 -6.20
C ALA A 811 -7.29 27.18 -6.44
N LYS A 812 -8.09 26.87 -7.47
CA LYS A 812 -8.42 25.48 -7.84
C LYS A 812 -7.18 24.68 -8.21
N LEU A 813 -6.23 25.29 -8.92
CA LEU A 813 -4.94 24.66 -9.23
C LEU A 813 -4.14 24.40 -7.95
N VAL A 814 -3.98 25.38 -7.07
CA VAL A 814 -3.26 25.20 -5.79
C VAL A 814 -3.83 24.02 -5.01
N VAL A 815 -5.16 23.95 -4.85
CA VAL A 815 -5.81 22.82 -4.16
C VAL A 815 -5.59 21.50 -4.89
N LYS A 816 -5.71 21.46 -6.23
CA LYS A 816 -5.43 20.24 -7.03
C LYS A 816 -4.01 19.73 -6.81
N TYR A 817 -3.02 20.62 -6.75
CA TYR A 817 -1.63 20.28 -6.46
C TYR A 817 -1.43 19.85 -4.99
N ALA A 818 -2.09 20.51 -4.03
CA ALA A 818 -2.02 20.14 -2.62
C ALA A 818 -2.61 18.74 -2.36
N VAL A 819 -3.81 18.45 -2.86
CA VAL A 819 -4.45 17.13 -2.75
C VAL A 819 -3.58 16.03 -3.38
N ARG A 820 -2.88 16.34 -4.47
CA ARG A 820 -1.90 15.42 -5.07
C ARG A 820 -0.67 15.24 -4.18
N ALA A 821 -0.14 16.32 -3.60
CA ALA A 821 1.00 16.26 -2.70
C ALA A 821 0.70 15.47 -1.42
N TRP A 822 -0.50 15.58 -0.84
CA TRP A 822 -0.96 14.74 0.28
C TRP A 822 -0.86 13.24 -0.04
N LYS A 823 -1.35 12.82 -1.21
CA LYS A 823 -1.31 11.41 -1.64
C LYS A 823 0.13 10.89 -1.80
N ILE A 824 1.09 11.77 -2.10
CA ILE A 824 2.49 11.43 -2.32
C ILE A 824 3.28 11.42 -1.02
N LYS A 825 3.16 12.48 -0.21
CA LYS A 825 3.96 12.68 1.01
C LYS A 825 3.49 11.82 2.17
N TYR A 826 2.18 11.58 2.27
CA TYR A 826 1.57 10.86 3.39
C TYR A 826 0.68 9.71 2.90
N PRO A 827 1.27 8.67 2.27
CA PRO A 827 0.52 7.54 1.73
C PRO A 827 -0.15 6.75 2.88
N GLY A 828 -1.48 6.80 2.93
CA GLY A 828 -2.29 6.16 3.97
C GLY A 828 -2.95 7.14 4.95
N CYS A 829 -2.52 8.40 4.99
CA CYS A 829 -3.19 9.44 5.75
C CYS A 829 -4.45 9.95 5.03
N LYS A 830 -5.38 10.50 5.81
CA LYS A 830 -6.53 11.22 5.26
C LYS A 830 -6.03 12.57 4.75
N VAL A 831 -6.36 12.90 3.51
CA VAL A 831 -6.15 14.25 2.95
C VAL A 831 -6.96 15.22 3.81
N ASP A 832 -6.36 16.31 4.23
CA ASP A 832 -7.09 17.35 4.98
C ASP A 832 -8.02 18.16 4.06
N ASP A 833 -8.92 18.92 4.65
CA ASP A 833 -9.65 19.97 3.97
C ASP A 833 -8.64 21.02 3.44
N CYS A 834 -8.91 21.55 2.25
CA CYS A 834 -8.04 22.54 1.63
C CYS A 834 -8.88 23.75 1.23
N ALA A 835 -8.56 24.93 1.74
CA ALA A 835 -9.15 26.19 1.30
C ALA A 835 -8.06 27.20 0.89
N VAL A 836 -8.28 27.87 -0.25
CA VAL A 836 -7.33 28.84 -0.82
C VAL A 836 -8.08 30.06 -1.32
N ILE A 837 -7.56 31.25 -0.97
CA ILE A 837 -7.88 32.53 -1.62
C ILE A 837 -6.61 33.07 -2.28
N CYS A 838 -6.68 33.38 -3.57
CA CYS A 838 -5.69 34.17 -4.29
C CYS A 838 -6.23 35.58 -4.55
N LEU A 839 -5.62 36.61 -3.95
CA LEU A 839 -5.94 38.02 -4.13
C LEU A 839 -4.93 38.68 -5.08
N PHE A 840 -5.36 39.07 -6.27
CA PHE A 840 -4.52 39.70 -7.28
C PHE A 840 -4.50 41.22 -7.11
N LEU A 841 -3.31 41.80 -6.96
CA LEU A 841 -3.13 43.23 -6.67
C LEU A 841 -3.12 44.10 -7.93
N LYS A 842 -2.88 43.50 -9.10
CA LYS A 842 -2.73 44.20 -10.38
C LYS A 842 -3.80 43.79 -11.39
N ASN A 843 -4.28 44.77 -12.15
CA ASN A 843 -5.32 44.58 -13.16
C ASN A 843 -4.82 44.06 -14.53
N ARG A 844 -3.67 43.37 -14.57
CA ARG A 844 -3.10 42.82 -15.83
C ARG A 844 -3.41 41.34 -15.94
N THR A 845 -4.04 40.83 -17.00
CA THR A 845 -4.10 39.37 -17.25
C THR A 845 -2.70 38.77 -17.09
N LEU A 846 -2.56 37.67 -16.35
CA LEU A 846 -1.26 36.98 -16.22
C LEU A 846 -0.76 36.71 -17.63
N LEU A 847 0.31 37.40 -18.02
CA LEU A 847 0.80 37.43 -19.38
C LEU A 847 1.33 36.04 -19.76
N THR A 848 0.79 35.48 -20.84
CA THR A 848 1.50 34.61 -21.77
C THR A 848 2.80 35.32 -22.16
N ARG A 849 3.92 34.99 -21.51
CA ARG A 849 5.26 35.39 -21.97
C ARG A 849 6.20 34.18 -21.89
N SER A 850 6.96 34.04 -22.96
CA SER A 850 7.72 32.84 -23.33
C SER A 850 8.67 32.36 -22.23
N PHE A 851 8.86 31.05 -22.25
CA PHE A 851 9.71 30.20 -21.42
C PHE A 851 11.20 30.63 -21.28
N SER A 852 11.63 31.72 -21.93
CA SER A 852 13.03 32.10 -22.12
C SER A 852 13.62 33.07 -21.08
N GLU A 853 12.82 33.65 -20.17
CA GLU A 853 13.34 34.59 -19.15
C GLU A 853 13.52 33.98 -17.74
N LEU A 854 13.20 32.70 -17.54
CA LEU A 854 13.33 32.02 -16.24
C LEU A 854 14.71 31.38 -16.00
N THR A 855 15.62 31.39 -16.98
CA THR A 855 16.89 30.66 -16.92
C THR A 855 18.12 31.54 -17.20
N GLN A 856 18.46 32.47 -16.31
CA GLN A 856 19.85 32.94 -16.16
C GLN A 856 20.17 33.33 -14.71
N VAL A 857 20.44 32.33 -13.86
CA VAL A 857 21.34 32.52 -12.71
C VAL A 857 22.22 31.29 -12.59
N SER A 858 23.44 31.40 -13.12
CA SER A 858 24.56 30.52 -12.79
C SER A 858 24.92 30.68 -11.32
N VAL A 859 24.85 29.61 -10.54
CA VAL A 859 25.47 29.54 -9.21
C VAL A 859 26.71 28.66 -9.33
N ASN A 860 27.87 29.27 -9.12
CA ASN A 860 29.14 28.56 -8.99
C ASN A 860 29.12 27.69 -7.74
N HIS A 861 29.41 26.39 -7.91
CA HIS A 861 29.69 25.47 -6.82
C HIS A 861 31.14 25.61 -6.36
N SER A 862 31.34 26.22 -5.19
CA SER A 862 32.50 25.98 -4.33
C SER A 862 32.13 26.44 -2.92
N GLU A 863 32.33 25.55 -1.94
CA GLU A 863 32.01 25.67 -0.50
C GLU A 863 30.63 25.12 -0.08
N LEU A 864 30.58 23.78 0.08
CA LEU A 864 29.86 23.05 1.15
C LEU A 864 30.15 21.55 1.01
N GLU A 865 31.43 21.18 1.10
CA GLU A 865 31.86 19.86 1.57
C GLU A 865 32.58 20.08 2.89
N ALA A 866 31.90 19.80 4.02
CA ALA A 866 32.47 19.36 5.30
C ALA A 866 31.42 19.41 6.42
N CYS A 867 30.58 18.37 6.55
CA CYS A 867 30.19 17.79 7.85
C CYS A 867 29.17 16.66 7.67
N SER A 868 29.66 15.44 7.52
CA SER A 868 28.92 14.24 7.92
C SER A 868 29.91 13.11 8.18
N ASP A 869 30.41 13.06 9.42
CA ASP A 869 30.98 11.91 10.13
C ASP A 869 31.39 12.52 11.49
N VAL A 870 30.86 12.15 12.65
CA VAL A 870 31.14 10.90 13.36
C VAL A 870 30.11 10.70 14.49
N SER A 871 29.78 9.43 14.74
CA SER A 871 28.99 8.87 15.84
C SER A 871 29.41 9.29 17.27
N LEU A 872 28.40 9.38 18.14
CA LEU A 872 28.51 9.50 19.60
C LEU A 872 29.19 8.30 20.28
N ALA A 873 30.29 8.53 21.02
CA ALA A 873 30.55 7.94 22.34
C ALA A 873 31.76 8.56 23.07
N LYS A 874 31.46 9.13 24.26
CA LYS A 874 32.25 9.20 25.51
C LYS A 874 33.47 10.13 25.67
N LEU A 875 33.24 11.06 26.61
CA LEU A 875 34.09 11.50 27.76
C LEU A 875 35.38 12.23 27.38
N GLU A 876 35.84 13.29 28.05
CA GLU A 876 35.61 13.84 29.38
C GLU A 876 36.33 15.21 29.40
N ASN A 877 35.93 16.12 30.31
CA ASN A 877 36.74 17.19 30.92
C ASN A 877 37.81 17.90 30.06
N TYR A 878 37.69 19.23 29.91
CA TYR A 878 38.68 20.16 30.46
C TYR A 878 38.17 21.60 30.36
N SER A 879 38.14 22.23 31.52
CA SER A 879 37.87 23.63 31.78
C SER A 879 39.05 24.54 31.40
N GLU A 880 38.72 25.83 31.26
CA GLU A 880 39.55 27.02 31.48
C GLU A 880 40.17 27.79 30.30
N VAL A 881 39.60 29.00 30.11
CA VAL A 881 40.26 30.32 30.17
C VAL A 881 41.22 30.70 29.03
N SER A 882 40.74 31.60 28.14
CA SER A 882 41.29 32.96 27.89
C SER A 882 40.78 33.49 26.54
N ARG A 883 39.93 34.51 26.56
CA ARG A 883 40.23 35.96 26.49
C ARG A 883 40.36 36.50 25.06
N ALA A 884 39.59 37.58 24.86
CA ALA A 884 39.95 38.82 24.18
C ALA A 884 39.64 38.97 22.66
N SER A 885 38.48 39.60 22.40
CA SER A 885 38.37 41.01 21.96
C SER A 885 37.93 41.31 20.51
N LEU A 886 37.10 42.37 20.46
CA LEU A 886 36.73 43.30 19.37
C LEU A 886 35.60 42.85 18.42
N ASN A 887 34.56 43.61 18.11
CA ASN A 887 34.07 44.92 18.57
C ASN A 887 32.62 45.06 18.07
N HIS A 888 31.69 45.44 18.95
CA HIS A 888 30.37 45.95 18.60
C HIS A 888 30.34 47.46 18.92
N SER A 889 29.83 48.28 18.00
CA SER A 889 29.36 49.66 18.21
C SER A 889 27.87 49.68 17.84
N GLU A 890 26.94 49.71 18.79
CA GLU A 890 26.40 50.89 19.51
C GLU A 890 25.44 51.76 18.67
N ILE A 891 24.15 51.69 19.00
CA ILE A 891 23.24 52.83 19.31
C ILE A 891 22.25 52.28 20.38
N ALA A 892 22.51 52.39 21.67
CA ALA A 892 22.29 53.53 22.58
C ALA A 892 20.80 53.84 22.89
N ALA A 893 20.32 53.30 24.01
CA ALA A 893 19.17 53.81 24.76
C ALA A 893 19.66 54.37 26.10
N VAL A 894 19.34 55.64 26.39
CA VAL A 894 19.65 56.32 27.65
C VAL A 894 18.37 56.42 28.52
N PRO A 895 18.47 56.26 29.85
CA PRO A 895 17.37 55.81 30.69
C PRO A 895 16.74 56.93 31.53
N ARG A 896 15.59 56.65 32.15
CA ARG A 896 15.08 57.42 33.30
C ARG A 896 14.93 56.57 34.57
N ARG A 897 15.30 57.24 35.66
CA ARG A 897 15.74 56.80 36.98
C ARG A 897 14.61 56.43 37.97
N PHE A 898 14.93 55.44 38.80
CA PHE A 898 14.81 55.32 40.28
C PHE A 898 13.58 55.84 41.05
N ARG A 899 13.04 54.94 41.91
CA ARG A 899 13.20 54.93 43.39
C ARG A 899 12.46 53.72 43.97
N SER A 900 13.15 52.71 44.52
CA SER A 900 13.58 52.52 45.91
C SER A 900 12.45 52.46 46.97
N LYS A 901 12.31 51.32 47.65
CA LYS A 901 12.71 51.11 49.06
C LYS A 901 12.16 49.79 49.64
N LYS A 902 13.09 49.06 50.29
CA LYS A 902 12.99 48.39 51.62
C LYS A 902 11.93 47.28 51.78
N ARG A 903 12.07 46.29 52.65
CA ARG A 903 13.12 45.67 53.50
C ARG A 903 12.33 44.54 54.21
N GLY A 904 13.02 43.48 54.62
CA GLY A 904 12.76 42.90 55.94
C GLY A 904 11.99 41.59 56.03
N GLU A 905 12.78 40.54 56.24
CA GLU A 905 12.74 39.67 57.44
C GLU A 905 11.70 38.55 57.61
N ILE A 906 12.27 37.33 57.61
CA ILE A 906 12.28 36.32 58.70
C ILE A 906 10.93 35.79 59.23
N SER A 907 10.76 34.47 59.12
CA SER A 907 10.36 33.61 60.26
C SER A 907 10.53 32.12 59.92
N GLU A 908 11.45 31.45 60.62
CA GLU A 908 11.44 30.00 60.83
C GLU A 908 10.26 29.60 61.74
N ASN A 909 9.77 28.36 61.61
CA ASN A 909 9.57 27.45 62.75
C ASN A 909 9.09 26.04 62.31
N ALA A 910 10.02 25.08 62.44
CA ALA A 910 9.97 23.93 63.35
C ALA A 910 8.82 22.87 63.31
N LYS A 911 9.28 21.63 63.04
CA LYS A 911 9.22 20.41 63.89
C LYS A 911 8.00 19.43 63.85
N THR A 912 8.29 18.27 63.23
CA THR A 912 8.21 16.87 63.72
C THR A 912 6.97 16.35 64.47
N TYR A 913 6.44 15.18 64.04
CA TYR A 913 6.59 13.87 64.74
C TYR A 913 5.87 12.67 64.03
N LEU A 914 6.58 11.53 64.03
CA LEU A 914 6.17 10.11 64.18
C LEU A 914 5.56 9.25 63.04
N ASN A 915 6.45 8.43 62.44
CA ASN A 915 6.53 6.95 62.35
C ASN A 915 5.28 6.03 62.32
N SER A 916 5.31 5.09 61.36
CA SER A 916 5.27 3.60 61.47
C SER A 916 4.73 3.02 60.16
N ASP A 917 5.10 1.85 59.62
CA ASP A 917 6.23 0.94 59.77
C ASP A 917 6.31 0.09 58.47
N GLU A 918 7.56 -0.23 58.15
CA GLU A 918 8.21 -1.30 57.38
C GLU A 918 7.44 -2.54 56.84
N ASN A 919 7.94 -3.01 55.67
CA ASN A 919 8.51 -4.35 55.35
C ASN A 919 8.15 -4.75 53.90
N ASP A 920 9.02 -5.29 53.03
CA ASP A 920 10.31 -5.95 53.21
C ASP A 920 11.08 -6.08 51.87
N CYS A 921 12.40 -6.20 51.96
CA CYS A 921 13.41 -6.45 50.90
C CYS A 921 13.97 -7.89 51.09
N PRO A 922 15.17 -8.35 50.61
CA PRO A 922 15.90 -8.37 49.32
C PRO A 922 16.41 -9.84 49.03
N PRO A 923 17.68 -10.20 48.62
CA PRO A 923 18.72 -9.65 47.71
C PRO A 923 19.41 -10.68 46.71
N ALA A 924 20.19 -10.14 45.77
CA ALA A 924 21.54 -10.53 45.24
C ALA A 924 21.93 -11.95 44.72
N ARG A 925 22.66 -12.01 43.59
CA ARG A 925 24.08 -12.50 43.52
C ARG A 925 24.78 -12.39 42.15
N LEU A 926 26.09 -12.10 42.25
CA LEU A 926 27.18 -12.21 41.27
C LEU A 926 27.47 -13.67 40.85
N ASP A 927 28.03 -13.89 39.65
CA ASP A 927 29.37 -14.49 39.52
C ASP A 927 30.00 -14.41 38.10
N LYS A 928 31.34 -14.31 38.09
CA LYS A 928 32.30 -14.28 36.96
C LYS A 928 32.55 -15.70 36.40
N VAL A 929 33.26 -15.81 35.25
CA VAL A 929 34.45 -16.66 34.96
C VAL A 929 34.74 -16.68 33.42
N THR A 930 35.78 -15.98 32.93
CA THR A 930 37.08 -16.45 32.34
C THR A 930 36.98 -17.37 31.09
N SER A 931 37.86 -17.42 30.07
CA SER A 931 39.13 -16.77 29.67
C SER A 931 39.55 -17.25 28.26
N SER A 932 40.57 -16.58 27.69
CA SER A 932 41.55 -17.06 26.68
C SER A 932 41.09 -17.13 25.22
N GLY A 933 41.86 -16.74 24.20
CA GLY A 933 43.21 -16.20 24.13
C GLY A 933 43.85 -16.49 22.76
N LYS A 934 44.36 -15.44 22.09
CA LYS A 934 45.47 -15.39 21.09
C LYS A 934 45.25 -15.93 19.65
N PHE A 935 45.24 -14.97 18.69
CA PHE A 935 46.24 -14.67 17.62
C PHE A 935 47.08 -15.82 16.98
N PRO A 936 47.70 -15.68 15.76
CA PRO A 936 47.81 -14.51 14.84
C PRO A 936 47.83 -14.77 13.29
N ARG A 937 47.76 -13.64 12.55
CA ARG A 937 48.51 -13.18 11.34
C ARG A 937 49.00 -14.13 10.23
N LEU A 938 48.82 -13.62 9.00
CA LEU A 938 49.79 -13.35 7.88
C LEU A 938 49.17 -13.79 6.53
N ARG A 939 48.81 -12.86 5.63
CA ARG A 939 49.63 -12.13 4.62
C ARG A 939 49.85 -12.91 3.32
N ASN A 940 49.69 -12.16 2.23
CA ASN A 940 50.31 -12.27 0.91
C ASN A 940 49.62 -13.19 -0.12
N VAL A 941 49.02 -12.61 -1.17
CA VAL A 941 49.60 -12.06 -2.42
C VAL A 941 49.75 -13.15 -3.48
N LEU A 942 49.14 -12.91 -4.64
CA LEU A 942 49.53 -13.28 -6.03
C LEU A 942 48.24 -13.29 -6.88
N SER A 943 48.22 -13.07 -8.18
CA SER A 943 48.88 -12.13 -9.07
C SER A 943 48.07 -12.17 -10.39
N ARG A 944 48.16 -11.07 -11.14
CA ARG A 944 47.63 -10.83 -12.50
C ARG A 944 47.57 -12.05 -13.44
N ARG A 945 46.56 -12.05 -14.32
CA ARG A 945 46.76 -12.27 -15.77
C ARG A 945 45.70 -11.56 -16.63
N LYS A 946 46.18 -10.80 -17.61
CA LYS A 946 45.47 -10.19 -18.75
C LYS A 946 45.45 -11.17 -19.93
N SER A 947 44.42 -11.11 -20.78
CA SER A 947 44.39 -11.60 -22.18
C SER A 947 43.04 -11.18 -22.82
N THR A 948 42.97 -10.05 -23.53
CA THR A 948 42.80 -9.89 -25.02
C THR A 948 41.46 -10.40 -25.56
N LYS A 949 40.55 -9.48 -25.92
CA LYS A 949 40.21 -8.93 -27.27
C LYS A 949 39.27 -9.86 -28.05
N ASP A 950 38.08 -9.37 -28.38
CA ASP A 950 37.53 -9.36 -29.74
C ASP A 950 36.40 -8.33 -29.88
N HIS A 951 36.30 -7.81 -31.10
CA HIS A 951 35.56 -6.64 -31.58
C HIS A 951 34.17 -7.00 -32.15
N GLU A 952 33.39 -5.94 -32.46
CA GLU A 952 32.16 -5.87 -33.27
C GLU A 952 30.83 -6.25 -32.59
N ALA A 953 29.70 -5.56 -32.78
CA ALA A 953 29.36 -4.27 -33.36
C ALA A 953 27.87 -4.02 -33.01
N VAL A 954 27.56 -2.76 -32.72
CA VAL A 954 26.34 -2.00 -33.09
C VAL A 954 25.04 -2.79 -33.36
N GLU A 955 24.01 -2.63 -32.53
CA GLU A 955 22.81 -1.84 -32.87
C GLU A 955 21.75 -1.87 -31.74
N ALA A 956 21.36 -0.65 -31.36
CA ALA A 956 20.12 -0.18 -30.74
C ALA A 956 19.22 -1.15 -29.95
N TRP A 957 19.21 -0.99 -28.61
CA TRP A 957 18.11 -1.34 -27.70
C TRP A 957 18.04 -0.33 -26.56
#